data_AF-A0A1D1Z0J5-F1
#
_entry.id   AF-A0A1D1Z0J5-F1
#
_cell.length_a   1.000
_cell.length_b   1.000
_cell.length_c   1.000
_cell.angle_alpha   90.00
_cell.angle_beta   90.00
_cell.angle_gamma   90.00
#
_symmetry.space_group_name_H-M   'P 1'
#
loop_
_entity.id
_entity.type
_entity.pdbx_description
1 polymer ?
#
loop_
_entity_poly.entity_id
_entity_poly.type
_entity_poly.pdbx_seq_one_letter_code
_entity_poly.pdbx_strand_id
1 'polypeptide(L)'
;MAAVSVAAEWQLLHNRFYRKPELYAMRWGGRSGGGGVDLGRHRVACAPFGGPIAVIRDDSKIVQLHAESARRRLRLFSSSGSLLASTPWDRPGGRLVGMAWTDTHVLACVVQDGTVYRFDIGADPAGPQFSMGKECFEEGVEECLFWGSGLVCRTEGNRLFCVPDLVDPRPSQLADSGLLEPPRCMAVIDPQYTMSGNVEVLLGGAEEDGVLVVDEEGVQRLGAGVGRVAKMAVSGNGKMLAAFTEDGRLLVMPTDFSRIMFEYDCETVVAPDQMSWCGMDSVLLYWEELLLMVGPHGDPVRYQYDEPIVLISECDGVRILSNSSMEFLQRVPDSTVSIFQIGSTEPAALLYDALEHFDKHSAKADENLRLIRSSLPEAVEACIDAAGHEFDILRQRTLLRAASYGQAFCSQFQRDRFQEMCKTVRVLNAVRDPDIGIPLSIQQYKILTAPILIARLVNAHQHLLALRISEYLNLNTEVVIMHWACAKITAASAIHDAALLDILLDQLKLCKGISYAAVAAHADNSGRRKLAAMLVDHEPRSSKQIPLLLSIGEDETAFVKATESGDTDLVYLVIFHVWHKKSPLEFLGMIHAKPLARDLFITYARCYKHEFLKDFFLSIGQLQDVAYLLLKESWELGSNLTASKGPGSALQGPRIRVIEQAQKLFSETKEHSFELKAAEEHAKLLKVQHELEVSTKQAIFVDSSISDTIRTCIVLGNHRAATKVKQDFKVSEKRWYWLKAFALATIRDWDALEKFSRERRPPTGYKPFVEACIEAGEKNEALKYIPKLTDPREKAEAYDRIGMAREAADAAAEAKDSELLGRFKLSFPQNVTATLDAIRDRFPFQGVSY
;
A
#
# COMPACT_ATOMS: atom_id res chain seq x y z
N MET A 1 7.99 60.38 -8.85
CA MET A 1 7.38 60.15 -10.17
C MET A 1 5.89 60.37 -10.00
N ALA A 2 5.26 61.20 -10.84
CA ALA A 2 3.81 61.32 -10.84
C ALA A 2 3.23 59.92 -11.03
N ALA A 3 2.41 59.45 -10.08
CA ALA A 3 1.85 58.11 -10.12
C ALA A 3 0.94 58.01 -11.35
N VAL A 4 1.41 57.32 -12.38
CA VAL A 4 0.54 56.91 -13.51
C VAL A 4 -0.59 56.09 -12.90
N SER A 5 -1.84 56.43 -13.24
CA SER A 5 -3.01 55.70 -12.75
C SER A 5 -2.91 54.23 -13.14
N VAL A 6 -3.20 53.32 -12.22
CA VAL A 6 -3.15 51.85 -12.45
C VAL A 6 -4.01 51.45 -13.66
N ALA A 7 -5.13 52.15 -13.87
CA ALA A 7 -6.03 51.90 -14.98
C ALA A 7 -5.53 52.43 -16.34
N ALA A 8 -4.45 53.22 -16.38
CA ALA A 8 -3.88 53.71 -17.64
C ALA A 8 -3.26 52.58 -18.48
N GLU A 9 -2.88 51.48 -17.86
CA GLU A 9 -2.31 50.29 -18.53
C GLU A 9 -3.39 49.28 -18.96
N TRP A 10 -4.67 49.57 -18.71
CA TRP A 10 -5.77 48.66 -19.01
C TRP A 10 -6.29 48.87 -20.43
N GLN A 11 -6.52 47.77 -21.13
CA GLN A 11 -7.16 47.74 -22.44
C GLN A 11 -8.62 47.29 -22.27
N LEU A 12 -9.55 48.01 -22.88
CA LEU A 12 -10.96 47.64 -22.87
C LEU A 12 -11.25 46.69 -24.03
N LEU A 13 -11.75 45.50 -23.72
CA LEU A 13 -12.29 44.56 -24.68
C LEU A 13 -13.78 44.40 -24.40
N HIS A 14 -14.61 45.05 -25.22
CA HIS A 14 -16.04 45.20 -25.02
C HIS A 14 -16.41 45.82 -23.66
N ASN A 15 -16.75 45.00 -22.67
CA ASN A 15 -17.21 45.41 -21.34
C ASN A 15 -16.27 44.95 -20.22
N ARG A 16 -15.11 44.37 -20.55
CA ARG A 16 -14.11 43.92 -19.58
C ARG A 16 -12.77 44.58 -19.85
N PHE A 17 -12.06 44.93 -18.77
CA PHE A 17 -10.69 45.42 -18.85
C PHE A 17 -9.70 44.27 -18.81
N TYR A 18 -8.61 44.40 -19.54
CA TYR A 18 -7.47 43.49 -19.55
C TYR A 18 -6.19 44.25 -19.23
N ARG A 19 -5.25 43.59 -18.57
CA ARG A 19 -3.93 44.14 -18.24
C ARG A 19 -2.84 43.14 -18.58
N LYS A 20 -1.65 43.65 -18.90
CA LYS A 20 -0.47 42.86 -19.26
C LYS A 20 0.74 43.32 -18.44
N PRO A 21 0.79 43.06 -17.11
CA PRO A 21 1.98 43.33 -16.31
C PRO A 21 3.17 42.47 -16.77
N GLU A 22 4.36 43.08 -16.77
CA GLU A 22 5.62 42.35 -16.78
C GLU A 22 5.85 41.70 -15.40
N LEU A 23 6.05 40.39 -15.38
CA LEU A 23 6.32 39.61 -14.16
C LEU A 23 7.82 39.55 -13.86
N TYR A 24 8.63 39.28 -14.89
CA TYR A 24 10.09 39.18 -14.78
C TYR A 24 10.78 39.72 -16.02
N ALA A 25 11.93 40.38 -15.80
CA ALA A 25 12.97 40.51 -16.81
C ALA A 25 13.80 39.20 -16.85
N MET A 26 13.97 38.62 -18.03
CA MET A 26 14.56 37.30 -18.21
C MET A 26 16.06 37.30 -17.91
N ARG A 27 16.49 36.40 -17.02
CA ARG A 27 17.88 36.32 -16.53
C ARG A 27 18.82 35.49 -17.42
N TRP A 28 18.33 34.88 -18.49
CA TRP A 28 19.15 34.04 -19.38
C TRP A 28 19.98 34.81 -20.42
N GLY A 29 19.87 36.15 -20.45
CA GLY A 29 20.51 37.03 -21.45
C GLY A 29 21.99 37.35 -21.25
N GLY A 30 22.67 36.97 -20.15
CA GLY A 30 24.12 37.21 -20.01
C GLY A 30 24.78 36.97 -18.64
N ARG A 31 26.10 36.71 -18.67
CA ARG A 31 27.10 36.46 -17.58
C ARG A 31 26.90 35.24 -16.65
N SER A 32 25.70 34.71 -16.46
CA SER A 32 25.40 33.62 -15.52
C SER A 32 25.16 32.26 -16.20
N GLY A 33 26.00 31.87 -17.17
CA GLY A 33 25.94 30.54 -17.80
C GLY A 33 24.71 30.27 -18.70
N GLY A 34 23.84 31.28 -18.91
CA GLY A 34 22.58 31.19 -19.64
C GLY A 34 22.68 31.10 -21.17
N GLY A 35 23.87 31.26 -21.77
CA GLY A 35 24.13 31.11 -23.21
C GLY A 35 22.98 31.57 -24.11
N GLY A 36 22.86 32.88 -24.34
CA GLY A 36 21.88 33.52 -25.26
C GLY A 36 20.72 32.65 -25.72
N VAL A 37 19.70 32.48 -24.88
CA VAL A 37 18.45 31.83 -25.30
C VAL A 37 17.79 32.72 -26.35
N ASP A 38 17.50 32.12 -27.50
CA ASP A 38 16.73 32.72 -28.59
C ASP A 38 15.56 31.80 -28.90
N LEU A 39 14.36 32.20 -28.50
CA LEU A 39 13.12 31.45 -28.71
C LEU A 39 12.86 31.13 -30.19
N GLY A 40 13.36 31.96 -31.12
CA GLY A 40 13.26 31.71 -32.55
C GLY A 40 14.10 30.52 -33.04
N ARG A 41 15.14 30.12 -32.28
CA ARG A 41 16.10 29.05 -32.62
C ARG A 41 15.98 27.82 -31.72
N HIS A 42 15.10 27.87 -30.74
CA HIS A 42 14.95 26.83 -29.73
C HIS A 42 13.53 26.26 -29.76
N ARG A 43 13.42 24.96 -29.46
CA ARG A 43 12.17 24.37 -29.01
C ARG A 43 12.02 24.69 -27.53
N VAL A 44 10.80 25.06 -27.15
CA VAL A 44 10.48 25.55 -25.81
C VAL A 44 9.24 24.86 -25.29
N ALA A 45 9.28 24.44 -24.03
CA ALA A 45 8.13 23.89 -23.33
C ALA A 45 8.03 24.53 -21.95
N CYS A 46 6.85 25.05 -21.62
CA CYS A 46 6.60 25.75 -20.38
C CYS A 46 5.57 24.98 -19.56
N ALA A 47 5.90 24.68 -18.32
CA ALA A 47 4.97 24.03 -17.40
C ALA A 47 3.88 25.03 -16.94
N PRO A 48 2.63 24.57 -16.73
CA PRO A 48 1.53 25.42 -16.26
C PRO A 48 1.73 25.91 -14.81
N PHE A 49 0.91 26.87 -14.38
CA PHE A 49 0.92 27.47 -13.05
C PHE A 49 2.31 28.02 -12.65
N GLY A 50 2.95 28.76 -13.56
CA GLY A 50 4.24 29.39 -13.28
C GLY A 50 5.42 28.42 -13.14
N GLY A 51 5.28 27.18 -13.62
CA GLY A 51 6.31 26.14 -13.53
C GLY A 51 7.56 26.40 -14.41
N PRO A 52 8.48 25.42 -14.48
CA PRO A 52 9.74 25.55 -15.21
C PRO A 52 9.59 25.65 -16.73
N ILE A 53 10.64 26.16 -17.37
CA ILE A 53 10.78 26.30 -18.82
C ILE A 53 11.90 25.37 -19.29
N ALA A 54 11.60 24.48 -20.23
CA ALA A 54 12.57 23.64 -20.91
C ALA A 54 12.93 24.25 -22.27
N VAL A 55 14.21 24.30 -22.58
CA VAL A 55 14.75 24.90 -23.80
C VAL A 55 15.81 23.98 -24.39
N ILE A 56 15.68 23.70 -25.69
CA ILE A 56 16.68 22.93 -26.45
C ILE A 56 16.80 23.50 -27.86
N ARG A 57 18.03 23.57 -28.39
CA ARG A 57 18.26 24.07 -29.74
C ARG A 57 17.45 23.25 -30.74
N ASP A 58 16.71 23.92 -31.61
CA ASP A 58 15.90 23.29 -32.64
C ASP A 58 16.82 22.78 -33.77
N ASP A 59 16.74 21.48 -34.04
CA ASP A 59 17.50 20.81 -35.10
C ASP A 59 16.82 20.89 -36.46
N SER A 60 15.55 21.31 -36.52
CA SER A 60 14.86 21.59 -37.78
C SER A 60 15.26 22.95 -38.39
N LYS A 61 15.90 23.82 -37.61
CA LYS A 61 16.30 25.17 -38.02
C LYS A 61 17.80 25.23 -38.28
N ILE A 62 18.21 25.89 -39.37
CA ILE A 62 19.63 26.15 -39.65
C ILE A 62 20.11 27.27 -38.72
N VAL A 63 20.95 26.92 -37.75
CA VAL A 63 21.48 27.87 -36.76
C VAL A 63 22.99 28.03 -36.93
N GLN A 64 23.46 29.27 -37.14
CA GLN A 64 24.89 29.60 -37.01
C GLN A 64 25.30 29.55 -35.53
N LEU A 65 26.22 28.65 -35.20
CA LEU A 65 26.55 28.28 -33.81
C LEU A 65 27.21 29.39 -32.97
N HIS A 66 27.70 30.49 -33.56
CA HIS A 66 28.39 31.58 -32.87
C HIS A 66 29.28 31.09 -31.70
N ALA A 67 28.94 31.37 -30.44
CA ALA A 67 29.65 30.94 -29.24
C ALA A 67 29.03 29.72 -28.52
N GLU A 68 27.97 29.13 -29.07
CA GLU A 68 27.31 27.95 -28.50
C GLU A 68 28.03 26.66 -28.85
N SER A 69 27.95 25.67 -27.95
CA SER A 69 28.50 24.33 -28.22
C SER A 69 27.79 23.67 -29.39
N ALA A 70 28.57 22.98 -30.24
CA ALA A 70 28.00 22.11 -31.28
C ALA A 70 27.10 21.01 -30.68
N ARG A 71 27.42 20.55 -29.46
CA ARG A 71 26.62 19.55 -28.75
C ARG A 71 25.37 20.21 -28.17
N ARG A 72 24.19 19.72 -28.60
CA ARG A 72 22.88 20.19 -28.08
C ARG A 72 22.78 19.91 -26.58
N ARG A 73 22.14 20.81 -25.86
CA ARG A 73 21.87 20.67 -24.43
C ARG A 73 20.40 20.97 -24.17
N LEU A 74 19.78 20.13 -23.35
CA LEU A 74 18.51 20.42 -22.71
C LEU A 74 18.81 21.31 -21.50
N ARG A 75 18.22 22.50 -21.48
CA ARG A 75 18.38 23.50 -20.40
C ARG A 75 17.02 23.73 -19.77
N LEU A 76 16.97 23.67 -18.44
CA LEU A 76 15.77 23.89 -17.65
C LEU A 76 15.94 25.18 -16.86
N PHE A 77 14.94 26.05 -16.90
CA PHE A 77 14.93 27.37 -16.26
C PHE A 77 13.70 27.55 -15.37
N SER A 78 13.78 28.43 -14.38
CA SER A 78 12.59 28.98 -13.70
C SER A 78 11.82 29.90 -14.65
N SER A 79 10.60 30.32 -14.28
CA SER A 79 9.87 31.32 -15.08
C SER A 79 10.54 32.71 -15.09
N SER A 80 11.49 32.98 -14.19
CA SER A 80 12.33 34.19 -14.19
C SER A 80 13.58 34.09 -15.09
N GLY A 81 13.78 32.94 -15.76
CA GLY A 81 14.94 32.70 -16.62
C GLY A 81 16.22 32.33 -15.85
N SER A 82 16.13 31.97 -14.57
CA SER A 82 17.27 31.44 -13.81
C SER A 82 17.50 29.98 -14.19
N LEU A 83 18.74 29.60 -14.52
CA LEU A 83 19.07 28.23 -14.91
C LEU A 83 18.94 27.28 -13.70
N LEU A 84 18.09 26.25 -13.84
CA LEU A 84 17.89 25.20 -12.83
C LEU A 84 18.82 24.02 -13.08
N ALA A 85 18.84 23.53 -14.33
CA ALA A 85 19.63 22.36 -14.71
C ALA A 85 20.02 22.40 -16.20
N SER A 86 21.07 21.66 -16.54
CA SER A 86 21.54 21.56 -17.93
C SER A 86 22.19 20.21 -18.18
N THR A 87 21.66 19.45 -19.14
CA THR A 87 22.19 18.14 -19.51
C THR A 87 22.45 18.05 -21.02
N PRO A 88 23.52 17.37 -21.48
CA PRO A 88 23.71 17.09 -22.91
C PRO A 88 22.54 16.28 -23.49
N TRP A 89 22.14 16.61 -24.72
CA TRP A 89 21.14 15.85 -25.45
C TRP A 89 21.80 14.82 -26.38
N ASP A 90 22.07 13.62 -25.85
CA ASP A 90 22.66 12.50 -26.60
C ASP A 90 21.66 11.32 -26.72
N ARG A 91 20.37 11.63 -26.81
CA ARG A 91 19.32 10.63 -26.86
C ARG A 91 19.20 10.06 -28.28
N PRO A 92 19.23 8.72 -28.46
CA PRO A 92 19.00 8.11 -29.77
C PRO A 92 17.53 8.26 -30.19
N GLY A 93 17.20 7.78 -31.39
CA GLY A 93 15.82 7.78 -31.91
C GLY A 93 15.45 8.95 -32.81
N GLY A 94 16.45 9.68 -33.33
CA GLY A 94 16.27 10.70 -34.36
C GLY A 94 16.05 12.11 -33.80
N ARG A 95 15.37 12.96 -34.59
CA ARG A 95 15.09 14.35 -34.20
C ARG A 95 14.12 14.42 -33.02
N LEU A 96 14.18 15.51 -32.25
CA LEU A 96 13.19 15.79 -31.21
C LEU A 96 11.90 16.31 -31.87
N VAL A 97 10.81 15.56 -31.77
CA VAL A 97 9.52 15.91 -32.38
C VAL A 97 8.76 16.91 -31.51
N GLY A 98 8.71 16.67 -30.21
CA GLY A 98 8.07 17.59 -29.27
C GLY A 98 8.46 17.31 -27.82
N MET A 99 8.18 18.28 -26.97
CA MET A 99 8.38 18.15 -25.53
C MET A 99 7.35 18.99 -24.78
N ALA A 100 6.91 18.51 -23.61
CA ALA A 100 6.00 19.21 -22.73
C ALA A 100 6.17 18.75 -21.28
N TRP A 101 5.70 19.57 -20.36
CA TRP A 101 5.69 19.23 -18.93
C TRP A 101 4.35 18.62 -18.53
N THR A 102 4.42 17.58 -17.70
CA THR A 102 3.25 17.06 -16.99
C THR A 102 2.86 17.97 -15.81
N ASP A 103 1.67 17.76 -15.26
CA ASP A 103 1.18 18.48 -14.07
C ASP A 103 2.06 18.28 -12.83
N THR A 104 2.80 17.16 -12.79
CA THR A 104 3.77 16.78 -11.75
C THR A 104 5.18 17.33 -12.00
N HIS A 105 5.37 18.17 -13.03
CA HIS A 105 6.66 18.72 -13.47
C HIS A 105 7.67 17.64 -13.87
N VAL A 106 7.22 16.65 -14.62
CA VAL A 106 8.09 15.75 -15.40
C VAL A 106 8.08 16.22 -16.85
N LEU A 107 9.25 16.47 -17.42
CA LEU A 107 9.39 16.82 -18.83
C LEU A 107 9.38 15.55 -19.67
N ALA A 108 8.38 15.40 -20.53
CA ALA A 108 8.33 14.36 -21.54
C ALA A 108 8.88 14.89 -22.87
N CYS A 109 9.75 14.12 -23.52
CA CYS A 109 10.35 14.45 -24.81
C CYS A 109 10.16 13.27 -25.78
N VAL A 110 9.50 13.50 -26.90
CA VAL A 110 9.23 12.50 -27.94
C VAL A 110 10.20 12.69 -29.09
N VAL A 111 10.92 11.63 -29.47
CA VAL A 111 11.80 11.63 -30.64
C VAL A 111 11.16 10.90 -31.83
N GLN A 112 11.77 11.04 -33.01
CA GLN A 112 11.22 10.59 -34.29
C GLN A 112 10.88 9.10 -34.34
N ASP A 113 11.64 8.22 -33.68
CA ASP A 113 11.33 6.78 -33.67
C ASP A 113 10.19 6.39 -32.69
N GLY A 114 9.54 7.36 -32.07
CA GLY A 114 8.48 7.15 -31.09
C GLY A 114 8.98 6.83 -29.69
N THR A 115 10.28 6.92 -29.40
CA THR A 115 10.78 6.83 -28.02
C THR A 115 10.43 8.07 -27.22
N VAL A 116 9.97 7.89 -25.98
CA VAL A 116 9.64 8.95 -25.04
C VAL A 116 10.63 8.95 -23.88
N TYR A 117 11.38 10.04 -23.76
CA TYR A 117 12.30 10.30 -22.65
C TYR A 117 11.62 11.17 -21.60
N ARG A 118 11.89 10.88 -20.32
CA ARG A 118 11.32 11.60 -19.18
C ARG A 118 12.42 12.18 -18.31
N PHE A 119 12.29 13.45 -17.94
CA PHE A 119 13.25 14.17 -17.11
C PHE A 119 12.57 14.87 -15.94
N ASP A 120 13.22 14.92 -14.79
CA ASP A 120 12.80 15.77 -13.69
C ASP A 120 13.33 17.21 -13.87
N ILE A 121 13.06 18.07 -12.87
CA ILE A 121 13.52 19.47 -12.84
C ILE A 121 15.05 19.58 -12.74
N GLY A 122 15.72 18.55 -12.22
CA GLY A 122 17.18 18.41 -12.18
C GLY A 122 17.80 18.00 -13.51
N ALA A 123 16.98 17.77 -14.54
CA ALA A 123 17.38 17.18 -15.83
C ALA A 123 17.92 15.74 -15.71
N ASP A 124 17.58 15.04 -14.63
CA ASP A 124 17.87 13.64 -14.41
C ASP A 124 16.73 12.76 -14.95
N PRO A 125 16.99 11.50 -15.37
CA PRO A 125 15.96 10.61 -15.88
C PRO A 125 14.85 10.32 -14.85
N ALA A 126 13.61 10.71 -15.16
CA ALA A 126 12.44 10.53 -14.30
C ALA A 126 11.67 9.24 -14.64
N GLY A 127 12.33 8.10 -14.42
CA GLY A 127 11.79 6.76 -14.73
C GLY A 127 12.26 6.20 -16.08
N PRO A 128 11.85 4.97 -16.43
CA PRO A 128 12.29 4.33 -17.67
C PRO A 128 11.78 5.07 -18.92
N GLN A 129 12.55 5.06 -20.00
CA GLN A 129 12.02 5.44 -21.31
C GLN A 129 11.01 4.37 -21.77
N PHE A 130 10.07 4.76 -22.64
CA PHE A 130 9.13 3.83 -23.27
C PHE A 130 8.98 4.17 -24.77
N SER A 131 8.42 3.24 -25.55
CA SER A 131 8.17 3.42 -26.99
C SER A 131 6.67 3.54 -27.24
N MET A 132 6.28 4.36 -28.21
CA MET A 132 4.89 4.52 -28.67
C MET A 132 4.36 3.34 -29.50
N GLY A 133 5.19 2.34 -29.80
CA GLY A 133 4.81 1.16 -30.57
C GLY A 133 5.72 0.91 -31.76
N LYS A 134 5.58 -0.27 -32.36
CA LYS A 134 6.41 -0.71 -33.49
C LYS A 134 6.16 0.14 -34.73
N GLU A 135 4.91 0.51 -34.94
CA GLU A 135 4.42 1.34 -36.04
C GLU A 135 5.04 2.75 -35.99
N CYS A 136 5.09 3.35 -34.80
CA CYS A 136 5.78 4.64 -34.60
C CYS A 136 7.28 4.55 -34.89
N PHE A 137 7.90 3.40 -34.61
CA PHE A 137 9.31 3.17 -34.91
C PHE A 137 9.57 2.98 -36.42
N GLU A 138 8.68 2.27 -37.12
CA GLU A 138 8.82 1.97 -38.56
C GLU A 138 8.47 3.16 -39.45
N GLU A 139 7.41 3.91 -39.13
CA GLU A 139 6.97 5.08 -39.91
C GLU A 139 7.61 6.39 -39.47
N GLY A 140 8.03 6.47 -38.20
CA GLY A 140 8.44 7.73 -37.59
C GLY A 140 7.25 8.58 -37.13
N VAL A 141 7.43 9.25 -36.01
CA VAL A 141 6.51 10.27 -35.45
C VAL A 141 6.81 11.60 -36.10
N GLU A 142 5.78 12.22 -36.67
CA GLU A 142 5.87 13.51 -37.33
C GLU A 142 5.42 14.66 -36.41
N GLU A 143 4.35 14.45 -35.64
CA GLU A 143 3.73 15.45 -34.78
C GLU A 143 3.28 14.81 -33.46
N CYS A 144 3.32 15.57 -32.37
CA CYS A 144 2.80 15.13 -31.08
C CYS A 144 2.19 16.29 -30.29
N LEU A 145 1.12 15.98 -29.55
CA LEU A 145 0.44 16.91 -28.65
C LEU A 145 0.41 16.32 -27.24
N PHE A 146 0.41 17.20 -26.24
CA PHE A 146 0.48 16.83 -24.84
C PHE A 146 -0.63 17.51 -24.05
N TRP A 147 -1.02 16.89 -22.95
CA TRP A 147 -1.82 17.50 -21.88
C TRP A 147 -1.22 17.13 -20.51
N GLY A 148 -1.90 17.48 -19.42
CA GLY A 148 -1.34 17.40 -18.07
C GLY A 148 -0.82 16.01 -17.66
N SER A 149 -1.47 14.94 -18.15
CA SER A 149 -1.12 13.55 -17.81
C SER A 149 -0.64 12.71 -18.98
N GLY A 150 -0.87 13.11 -20.23
CA GLY A 150 -0.74 12.21 -21.39
C GLY A 150 -0.23 12.87 -22.66
N LEU A 151 -0.11 12.08 -23.72
CA LEU A 151 0.29 12.55 -25.04
C LEU A 151 -0.37 11.74 -26.16
N VAL A 152 -0.43 12.34 -27.34
CA VAL A 152 -0.79 11.68 -28.60
C VAL A 152 0.26 12.00 -29.66
N CYS A 153 0.59 11.00 -30.48
CA CYS A 153 1.51 11.08 -31.59
C CYS A 153 0.80 10.76 -32.89
N ARG A 154 1.16 11.47 -33.97
CA ARG A 154 0.81 11.14 -35.34
C ARG A 154 2.07 10.68 -36.09
N THR A 155 1.97 9.54 -36.76
CA THR A 155 3.05 9.02 -37.62
C THR A 155 3.06 9.69 -38.99
N GLU A 156 4.12 9.50 -39.77
CA GLU A 156 4.19 9.93 -41.19
C GLU A 156 3.07 9.29 -42.04
N GLY A 157 2.54 8.12 -41.62
CA GLY A 157 1.40 7.44 -42.23
C GLY A 157 0.02 7.91 -41.72
N ASN A 158 -0.07 9.03 -40.99
CA ASN A 158 -1.30 9.58 -40.40
C ASN A 158 -2.00 8.67 -39.38
N ARG A 159 -1.29 7.71 -38.80
CA ARG A 159 -1.81 6.86 -37.72
C ARG A 159 -1.61 7.55 -36.39
N LEU A 160 -2.61 7.44 -35.52
CA LEU A 160 -2.63 8.09 -34.21
C LEU A 160 -2.38 7.07 -33.09
N PHE A 161 -1.46 7.40 -32.19
CA PHE A 161 -1.15 6.61 -31.01
C PHE A 161 -1.21 7.49 -29.78
N CYS A 162 -1.92 7.07 -28.74
CA CYS A 162 -2.06 7.82 -27.50
C CYS A 162 -1.50 7.08 -26.30
N VAL A 163 -1.05 7.85 -25.32
CA VAL A 163 -0.76 7.39 -23.96
C VAL A 163 -1.55 8.30 -23.03
N PRO A 164 -2.64 7.82 -22.43
CA PRO A 164 -3.51 8.68 -21.62
C PRO A 164 -2.88 9.13 -20.30
N ASP A 165 -1.99 8.32 -19.75
CA ASP A 165 -1.26 8.56 -18.50
C ASP A 165 0.22 8.20 -18.65
N LEU A 166 1.10 9.18 -18.43
CA LEU A 166 2.55 9.05 -18.48
C LEU A 166 3.16 8.46 -17.22
N VAL A 167 2.39 8.29 -16.13
CA VAL A 167 2.83 7.61 -14.91
C VAL A 167 2.92 6.09 -15.15
N ASP A 168 1.85 5.49 -15.71
CA ASP A 168 1.81 4.10 -16.20
C ASP A 168 1.61 4.08 -17.72
N PRO A 169 2.67 4.33 -18.51
CA PRO A 169 2.54 4.56 -19.95
C PRO A 169 2.13 3.28 -20.67
N ARG A 170 0.92 3.30 -21.24
CA ARG A 170 0.38 2.23 -22.09
C ARG A 170 -0.04 2.82 -23.44
N PRO A 171 0.84 2.72 -24.46
CA PRO A 171 0.50 3.16 -25.81
C PRO A 171 -0.65 2.33 -26.39
N SER A 172 -1.67 3.01 -26.90
CA SER A 172 -2.76 2.42 -27.68
C SER A 172 -2.88 3.14 -29.02
N GLN A 173 -3.27 2.40 -30.06
CA GLN A 173 -3.58 2.99 -31.35
C GLN A 173 -5.05 3.45 -31.34
N LEU A 174 -5.31 4.67 -31.81
CA LEU A 174 -6.67 5.17 -32.00
C LEU A 174 -7.26 4.66 -33.33
N ALA A 175 -8.56 4.88 -33.53
CA ALA A 175 -9.24 4.50 -34.76
C ALA A 175 -8.56 5.12 -36.00
N ASP A 176 -8.56 4.38 -37.11
CA ASP A 176 -8.00 4.86 -38.38
C ASP A 176 -8.85 5.99 -38.93
N SER A 177 -8.26 7.19 -39.01
CA SER A 177 -8.92 8.39 -39.52
C SER A 177 -9.30 8.30 -41.00
N GLY A 178 -8.69 7.38 -41.77
CA GLY A 178 -8.88 7.26 -43.21
C GLY A 178 -8.31 8.43 -44.03
N LEU A 179 -7.49 9.28 -43.41
CA LEU A 179 -6.87 10.44 -44.06
C LEU A 179 -5.72 10.01 -44.97
N LEU A 180 -5.83 10.33 -46.27
CA LEU A 180 -4.77 10.13 -47.26
C LEU A 180 -3.69 11.21 -47.19
N GLU A 181 -4.10 12.45 -46.91
CA GLU A 181 -3.20 13.59 -46.68
C GLU A 181 -3.10 13.91 -45.18
N PRO A 182 -1.96 14.44 -44.71
CA PRO A 182 -1.82 14.82 -43.31
C PRO A 182 -2.85 15.90 -42.90
N PRO A 183 -3.41 15.81 -41.68
CA PRO A 183 -4.33 16.83 -41.18
C PRO A 183 -3.64 18.19 -41.12
N ARG A 184 -4.40 19.27 -41.37
CA ARG A 184 -3.86 20.65 -41.34
C ARG A 184 -3.53 21.12 -39.95
N CYS A 185 -4.30 20.66 -38.97
CA CYS A 185 -4.04 20.90 -37.56
C CYS A 185 -4.64 19.79 -36.71
N MET A 186 -4.05 19.60 -35.53
CA MET A 186 -4.53 18.68 -34.51
C MET A 186 -4.81 19.44 -33.22
N ALA A 187 -5.81 18.99 -32.46
CA ALA A 187 -6.03 19.41 -31.07
C ALA A 187 -6.51 18.20 -30.25
N VAL A 188 -6.37 18.27 -28.93
CA VAL A 188 -6.78 17.19 -28.02
C VAL A 188 -7.74 17.74 -26.98
N ILE A 189 -8.81 17.00 -26.70
CA ILE A 189 -9.63 17.21 -25.52
C ILE A 189 -9.08 16.31 -24.42
N ASP A 190 -8.66 16.91 -23.32
CA ASP A 190 -8.14 16.15 -22.17
C ASP A 190 -9.20 15.13 -21.70
N PRO A 191 -8.83 13.85 -21.52
CA PRO A 191 -9.74 12.79 -21.06
C PRO A 191 -10.58 13.16 -19.85
N GLN A 192 -10.06 14.00 -18.93
CA GLN A 192 -10.81 14.45 -17.75
C GLN A 192 -12.05 15.29 -18.08
N TYR A 193 -12.14 15.82 -19.30
CA TYR A 193 -13.25 16.64 -19.79
C TYR A 193 -14.15 15.94 -20.80
N THR A 194 -13.80 14.73 -21.24
CA THR A 194 -14.64 13.92 -22.14
C THR A 194 -15.72 13.17 -21.35
N MET A 195 -16.83 12.85 -22.01
CA MET A 195 -17.92 12.09 -21.38
C MET A 195 -17.60 10.60 -21.25
N SER A 196 -16.79 10.07 -22.18
CA SER A 196 -16.32 8.68 -22.19
C SER A 196 -15.17 8.43 -21.21
N GLY A 197 -14.41 9.47 -20.87
CA GLY A 197 -13.14 9.36 -20.16
C GLY A 197 -11.97 8.93 -21.06
N ASN A 198 -12.19 8.84 -22.38
CA ASN A 198 -11.18 8.49 -23.37
C ASN A 198 -10.51 9.74 -23.94
N VAL A 199 -9.38 9.57 -24.62
CA VAL A 199 -8.73 10.65 -25.37
C VAL A 199 -9.53 10.90 -26.65
N GLU A 200 -9.97 12.14 -26.85
CA GLU A 200 -10.60 12.58 -28.11
C GLU A 200 -9.65 13.52 -28.85
N VAL A 201 -9.27 13.13 -30.08
CA VAL A 201 -8.37 13.89 -30.95
C VAL A 201 -9.18 14.56 -32.05
N LEU A 202 -9.06 15.88 -32.15
CA LEU A 202 -9.70 16.71 -33.18
C LEU A 202 -8.72 16.91 -34.35
N LEU A 203 -9.13 16.56 -35.56
CA LEU A 203 -8.34 16.73 -36.79
C LEU A 203 -9.06 17.67 -37.77
N GLY A 204 -8.37 18.73 -38.17
CA GLY A 204 -8.79 19.58 -39.29
C GLY A 204 -8.44 18.89 -40.61
N GLY A 205 -9.44 18.35 -41.30
CA GLY A 205 -9.26 17.59 -42.55
C GLY A 205 -8.67 18.45 -43.67
N ALA A 206 -7.82 17.85 -44.52
CA ALA A 206 -7.12 18.56 -45.59
C ALA A 206 -8.01 18.90 -46.80
N GLU A 207 -9.05 18.12 -47.08
CA GLU A 207 -9.86 18.27 -48.31
C GLU A 207 -11.32 18.63 -48.06
N GLU A 208 -11.84 18.34 -46.86
CA GLU A 208 -13.28 18.35 -46.59
C GLU A 208 -13.67 19.31 -45.45
N ASP A 209 -14.94 19.71 -45.44
CA ASP A 209 -15.54 20.60 -44.44
C ASP A 209 -15.71 19.90 -43.08
N GLY A 210 -15.49 20.64 -42.00
CA GLY A 210 -15.68 20.20 -40.61
C GLY A 210 -14.42 19.65 -39.94
N VAL A 211 -14.63 18.94 -38.83
CA VAL A 211 -13.58 18.39 -37.96
C VAL A 211 -13.84 16.89 -37.75
N LEU A 212 -12.79 16.08 -37.84
CA LEU A 212 -12.85 14.67 -37.45
C LEU A 212 -12.49 14.53 -35.97
N VAL A 213 -13.36 13.89 -35.21
CA VAL A 213 -13.10 13.46 -33.83
C VAL A 213 -12.72 11.99 -33.87
N VAL A 214 -11.53 11.68 -33.36
CA VAL A 214 -10.96 10.32 -33.36
C VAL A 214 -10.73 9.90 -31.91
N ASP A 215 -11.28 8.76 -31.53
CA ASP A 215 -11.04 8.10 -30.26
C ASP A 215 -10.68 6.61 -30.48
N GLU A 216 -10.65 5.79 -29.43
CA GLU A 216 -10.42 4.35 -29.53
C GLU A 216 -11.61 3.58 -30.12
N GLU A 217 -12.83 4.10 -30.01
CA GLU A 217 -14.07 3.44 -30.44
C GLU A 217 -14.37 3.68 -31.92
N GLY A 218 -13.97 4.82 -32.47
CA GLY A 218 -14.17 5.14 -33.87
C GLY A 218 -13.81 6.57 -34.27
N VAL A 219 -14.33 6.94 -35.45
CA VAL A 219 -14.14 8.26 -36.06
C VAL A 219 -15.50 8.88 -36.31
N GLN A 220 -15.69 10.12 -35.86
CA GLN A 220 -16.92 10.88 -36.08
C GLN A 220 -16.59 12.19 -36.79
N ARG A 221 -17.41 12.58 -37.75
CA ARG A 221 -17.29 13.89 -38.40
C ARG A 221 -18.31 14.86 -37.82
N LEU A 222 -17.83 15.97 -37.27
CA LEU A 222 -18.64 17.01 -36.65
C LEU A 222 -18.35 18.37 -37.31
N GLY A 223 -19.17 19.38 -37.00
CA GLY A 223 -18.94 20.76 -37.44
C GLY A 223 -19.21 21.03 -38.91
N ALA A 224 -20.27 20.45 -39.48
CA ALA A 224 -20.71 20.81 -40.84
C ALA A 224 -20.97 22.34 -40.95
N GLY A 225 -20.39 23.00 -41.94
CA GLY A 225 -20.48 24.45 -42.14
C GLY A 225 -19.43 25.28 -41.39
N VAL A 226 -18.52 24.65 -40.64
CA VAL A 226 -17.38 25.33 -39.98
C VAL A 226 -16.34 25.79 -41.01
N GLY A 227 -16.27 25.14 -42.17
CA GLY A 227 -15.23 25.34 -43.17
C GLY A 227 -14.00 24.47 -42.89
N ARG A 228 -12.96 24.68 -43.70
CA ARG A 228 -11.67 24.00 -43.56
C ARG A 228 -10.86 24.67 -42.46
N VAL A 229 -10.54 23.92 -41.42
CA VAL A 229 -9.86 24.43 -40.24
C VAL A 229 -8.34 24.31 -40.40
N ALA A 230 -7.63 25.43 -40.23
CA ALA A 230 -6.17 25.52 -40.34
C ALA A 230 -5.47 25.57 -38.98
N LYS A 231 -6.15 25.97 -37.90
CA LYS A 231 -5.62 25.95 -36.52
C LYS A 231 -6.75 25.71 -35.53
N MET A 232 -6.49 24.98 -34.45
CA MET A 232 -7.45 24.74 -33.37
C MET A 232 -6.83 24.93 -32.00
N ALA A 233 -7.64 25.36 -31.03
CA ALA A 233 -7.27 25.45 -29.62
C ALA A 233 -8.49 25.13 -28.75
N VAL A 234 -8.38 24.10 -27.91
CA VAL A 234 -9.41 23.71 -26.94
C VAL A 234 -9.24 24.57 -25.67
N SER A 235 -10.33 25.00 -25.07
CA SER A 235 -10.32 25.77 -23.82
C SER A 235 -9.82 24.92 -22.64
N GLY A 236 -9.26 25.56 -21.62
CA GLY A 236 -8.64 24.85 -20.49
C GLY A 236 -9.57 23.92 -19.68
N ASN A 237 -10.88 24.00 -19.88
CA ASN A 237 -11.88 23.10 -19.29
C ASN A 237 -12.52 22.11 -20.29
N GLY A 238 -12.00 22.02 -21.51
CA GLY A 238 -12.45 21.11 -22.56
C GLY A 238 -13.82 21.43 -23.18
N LYS A 239 -14.48 22.54 -22.82
CA LYS A 239 -15.87 22.82 -23.23
C LYS A 239 -16.00 23.63 -24.53
N MET A 240 -14.99 24.41 -24.86
CA MET A 240 -15.02 25.33 -26.01
C MET A 240 -13.84 25.04 -26.94
N LEU A 241 -14.08 25.25 -28.23
CA LEU A 241 -13.10 25.14 -29.30
C LEU A 241 -13.01 26.49 -30.01
N ALA A 242 -11.79 27.01 -30.13
CA ALA A 242 -11.46 28.08 -31.06
C ALA A 242 -10.87 27.44 -32.32
N ALA A 243 -11.37 27.82 -33.50
CA ALA A 243 -10.94 27.31 -34.79
C ALA A 243 -10.66 28.48 -35.73
N PHE A 244 -9.45 28.53 -36.28
CA PHE A 244 -9.09 29.44 -37.37
C PHE A 244 -9.25 28.70 -38.69
N THR A 245 -10.01 29.28 -39.60
CA THR A 245 -10.38 28.68 -40.89
C THR A 245 -9.50 29.20 -42.02
N GLU A 246 -9.37 28.43 -43.11
CA GLU A 246 -8.55 28.82 -44.28
C GLU A 246 -9.06 30.09 -44.99
N ASP A 247 -10.33 30.45 -44.79
CA ASP A 247 -10.91 31.69 -45.33
C ASP A 247 -10.64 32.92 -44.45
N GLY A 248 -9.89 32.77 -43.37
CA GLY A 248 -9.43 33.86 -42.52
C GLY A 248 -10.33 34.19 -41.32
N ARG A 249 -11.32 33.34 -41.03
CA ARG A 249 -12.22 33.56 -39.89
C ARG A 249 -11.80 32.79 -38.65
N LEU A 250 -11.90 33.45 -37.50
CA LEU A 250 -11.90 32.82 -36.18
C LEU A 250 -13.33 32.45 -35.79
N LEU A 251 -13.55 31.17 -35.50
CA LEU A 251 -14.80 30.63 -35.01
C LEU A 251 -14.63 30.14 -33.57
N VAL A 252 -15.60 30.43 -32.71
CA VAL A 252 -15.68 29.89 -31.36
C VAL A 252 -16.98 29.12 -31.21
N MET A 253 -16.88 27.87 -30.76
CA MET A 253 -18.01 26.94 -30.63
C MET A 253 -17.80 26.00 -29.44
N PRO A 254 -18.84 25.35 -28.90
CA PRO A 254 -18.65 24.28 -27.95
C PRO A 254 -17.98 23.06 -28.62
N THR A 255 -17.29 22.22 -27.84
CA THR A 255 -16.60 21.03 -28.36
C THR A 255 -17.53 19.94 -28.91
N ASP A 256 -18.83 20.02 -28.63
CA ASP A 256 -19.87 19.18 -29.24
C ASP A 256 -20.33 19.66 -30.63
N PHE A 257 -19.78 20.77 -31.12
CA PHE A 257 -20.12 21.40 -32.41
C PHE A 257 -21.60 21.74 -32.59
N SER A 258 -22.35 21.91 -31.50
CA SER A 258 -23.80 22.18 -31.52
C SER A 258 -24.17 23.49 -32.24
N ARG A 259 -23.32 24.53 -32.13
CA ARG A 259 -23.47 25.82 -32.83
C ARG A 259 -22.18 26.62 -32.83
N ILE A 260 -22.00 27.45 -33.86
CA ILE A 260 -21.01 28.53 -33.84
C ILE A 260 -21.55 29.65 -32.93
N MET A 261 -20.84 29.95 -31.85
CA MET A 261 -21.22 30.97 -30.88
C MET A 261 -20.71 32.36 -31.25
N PHE A 262 -19.57 32.42 -31.93
CA PHE A 262 -18.93 33.65 -32.34
C PHE A 262 -18.09 33.43 -33.59
N GLU A 263 -18.07 34.45 -34.45
CA GLU A 263 -17.32 34.48 -35.71
C GLU A 263 -16.68 35.86 -35.85
N TYR A 264 -15.42 35.89 -36.25
CA TYR A 264 -14.64 37.11 -36.48
C TYR A 264 -13.74 36.96 -37.70
N ASP A 265 -13.77 37.93 -38.60
CA ASP A 265 -12.88 38.00 -39.76
C ASP A 265 -11.53 38.62 -39.34
N CYS A 266 -10.45 37.84 -39.45
CA CYS A 266 -9.11 38.29 -39.07
C CYS A 266 -8.42 39.14 -40.15
N GLU A 267 -9.06 39.39 -41.29
CA GLU A 267 -8.52 40.15 -42.43
C GLU A 267 -7.23 39.53 -43.02
N THR A 268 -6.98 38.25 -42.74
CA THR A 268 -5.84 37.48 -43.24
C THR A 268 -6.20 36.00 -43.38
N VAL A 269 -5.72 35.37 -44.45
CA VAL A 269 -5.85 33.91 -44.68
C VAL A 269 -4.64 33.12 -44.18
N VAL A 270 -3.60 33.82 -43.72
CA VAL A 270 -2.41 33.17 -43.15
C VAL A 270 -2.76 32.65 -41.76
N ALA A 271 -2.59 31.36 -41.53
CA ALA A 271 -2.84 30.76 -40.22
C ALA A 271 -1.90 31.33 -39.14
N PRO A 272 -2.38 31.53 -37.91
CA PRO A 272 -1.53 32.03 -36.82
C PRO A 272 -0.47 30.99 -36.43
N ASP A 273 0.71 31.47 -36.04
CA ASP A 273 1.80 30.65 -35.50
C ASP A 273 1.39 29.99 -34.19
N GLN A 274 0.63 30.71 -33.35
CA GLN A 274 0.09 30.21 -32.10
C GLN A 274 -1.34 30.69 -31.90
N MET A 275 -2.17 29.83 -31.31
CA MET A 275 -3.53 30.16 -30.89
C MET A 275 -3.74 29.65 -29.47
N SER A 276 -4.25 30.49 -28.57
CA SER A 276 -4.40 30.15 -27.16
C SER A 276 -5.55 30.89 -26.51
N TRP A 277 -6.18 30.28 -25.52
CA TRP A 277 -7.23 30.90 -24.74
C TRP A 277 -6.64 31.82 -23.67
N CYS A 278 -7.19 33.02 -23.51
CA CYS A 278 -6.90 33.90 -22.39
C CYS A 278 -8.07 33.86 -21.39
N GLY A 279 -7.92 33.03 -20.36
CA GLY A 279 -9.02 32.64 -19.50
C GLY A 279 -10.06 31.83 -20.28
N MET A 280 -11.34 32.14 -20.09
CA MET A 280 -12.46 31.48 -20.79
C MET A 280 -13.19 32.38 -21.80
N ASP A 281 -12.84 33.67 -21.83
CA ASP A 281 -13.66 34.70 -22.47
C ASP A 281 -13.01 35.28 -23.74
N SER A 282 -11.79 34.92 -24.08
CA SER A 282 -11.06 35.55 -25.20
C SER A 282 -10.02 34.61 -25.79
N VAL A 283 -9.74 34.78 -27.09
CA VAL A 283 -8.77 33.98 -27.85
C VAL A 283 -7.65 34.89 -28.34
N LEU A 284 -6.42 34.43 -28.16
CA LEU A 284 -5.22 35.05 -28.68
C LEU A 284 -4.79 34.36 -29.98
N LEU A 285 -4.46 35.16 -30.99
CA LEU A 285 -3.89 34.72 -32.25
C LEU A 285 -2.58 35.47 -32.47
N TYR A 286 -1.50 34.75 -32.70
CA TYR A 286 -0.17 35.33 -32.87
C TYR A 286 0.39 35.01 -34.25
N TRP A 287 0.88 36.04 -34.92
CA TRP A 287 1.62 35.98 -36.18
C TRP A 287 2.89 36.81 -36.03
N GLU A 288 4.08 36.23 -36.17
CA GLU A 288 5.41 36.89 -36.15
C GLU A 288 5.58 38.09 -35.19
N GLU A 289 5.05 39.28 -35.50
CA GLU A 289 5.16 40.52 -34.70
C GLU A 289 3.83 40.98 -34.06
N LEU A 290 2.68 40.38 -34.41
CA LEU A 290 1.35 40.80 -33.99
C LEU A 290 0.66 39.73 -33.14
N LEU A 291 0.32 40.10 -31.91
CA LEU A 291 -0.59 39.35 -31.04
C LEU A 291 -1.97 40.03 -31.03
N LEU A 292 -2.96 39.36 -31.60
CA LEU A 292 -4.35 39.79 -31.65
C LEU A 292 -5.16 39.10 -30.55
N MET A 293 -5.88 39.88 -29.75
CA MET A 293 -6.81 39.40 -28.75
C MET A 293 -8.25 39.65 -29.20
N VAL A 294 -8.99 38.58 -29.40
CA VAL A 294 -10.39 38.63 -29.84
C VAL A 294 -11.30 38.16 -28.71
N GLY A 295 -12.24 39.01 -28.32
CA GLY A 295 -13.32 38.69 -27.38
C GLY A 295 -14.62 38.33 -28.11
N PRO A 296 -15.65 37.86 -27.39
CA PRO A 296 -16.94 37.49 -28.00
C PRO A 296 -17.67 38.69 -28.63
N HIS A 297 -17.31 39.90 -28.22
CA HIS A 297 -17.90 41.15 -28.68
C HIS A 297 -16.82 42.23 -28.69
N GLY A 298 -17.07 43.33 -29.42
CA GLY A 298 -16.20 44.50 -29.48
C GLY A 298 -15.01 44.34 -30.43
N ASP A 299 -14.27 45.43 -30.60
CA ASP A 299 -13.07 45.46 -31.43
C ASP A 299 -11.92 44.71 -30.75
N PRO A 300 -11.08 43.98 -31.51
CA PRO A 300 -9.97 43.25 -30.93
C PRO A 300 -8.87 44.19 -30.43
N VAL A 301 -8.09 43.71 -29.46
CA VAL A 301 -6.90 44.42 -28.95
C VAL A 301 -5.66 43.88 -29.64
N ARG A 302 -4.76 44.78 -30.05
CA ARG A 302 -3.52 44.46 -30.78
C ARG A 302 -2.30 44.77 -29.91
N TYR A 303 -1.38 43.82 -29.81
CA TYR A 303 -0.08 44.00 -29.16
C TYR A 303 1.02 43.71 -30.18
N GLN A 304 2.00 44.62 -30.28
CA GLN A 304 3.15 44.47 -31.16
C GLN A 304 4.35 43.95 -30.36
N TYR A 305 5.11 43.05 -30.97
CA TYR A 305 6.32 42.45 -30.41
C TYR A 305 7.46 42.52 -31.42
N ASP A 306 8.62 42.98 -30.98
CA ASP A 306 9.85 43.04 -31.78
C ASP A 306 10.68 41.74 -31.70
N GLU A 307 10.23 40.76 -30.92
CA GLU A 307 10.91 39.49 -30.68
C GLU A 307 9.90 38.32 -30.61
N PRO A 308 10.33 37.09 -30.94
CA PRO A 308 9.45 35.93 -30.91
C PRO A 308 8.91 35.69 -29.49
N ILE A 309 7.61 35.38 -29.41
CA ILE A 309 6.94 35.05 -28.15
C ILE A 309 6.41 33.61 -28.13
N VAL A 310 6.25 33.07 -26.92
CA VAL A 310 5.57 31.80 -26.64
C VAL A 310 4.40 32.08 -25.72
N LEU A 311 3.20 31.68 -26.14
CA LEU A 311 1.97 31.80 -25.38
C LEU A 311 1.79 30.58 -24.48
N ILE A 312 1.54 30.82 -23.20
CA ILE A 312 1.35 29.78 -22.20
C ILE A 312 0.00 30.01 -21.53
N SER A 313 -1.00 29.25 -21.96
CA SER A 313 -2.36 29.35 -21.43
C SER A 313 -2.40 28.94 -19.95
N GLU A 314 -3.02 29.77 -19.13
CA GLU A 314 -3.31 29.52 -17.71
C GLU A 314 -4.83 29.58 -17.49
N CYS A 315 -5.30 29.18 -16.31
CA CYS A 315 -6.74 29.17 -15.99
C CYS A 315 -7.39 30.56 -15.94
N ASP A 316 -6.58 31.62 -15.78
CA ASP A 316 -7.00 33.00 -15.56
C ASP A 316 -6.35 34.03 -16.49
N GLY A 317 -5.56 33.57 -17.46
CA GLY A 317 -4.84 34.43 -18.39
C GLY A 317 -3.85 33.68 -19.26
N VAL A 318 -2.89 34.39 -19.83
CA VAL A 318 -1.80 33.83 -20.63
C VAL A 318 -0.49 34.43 -20.15
N ARG A 319 0.48 33.57 -19.81
CA ARG A 319 1.87 34.01 -19.67
C ARG A 319 2.47 34.13 -21.07
N ILE A 320 3.11 35.26 -21.32
CA ILE A 320 3.76 35.55 -22.61
C ILE A 320 5.25 35.58 -22.34
N LEU A 321 5.94 34.57 -22.86
CA LEU A 321 7.37 34.41 -22.74
C LEU A 321 8.05 34.98 -23.98
N SER A 322 8.95 35.92 -23.78
CA SER A 322 9.80 36.50 -24.83
C SER A 322 11.28 36.26 -24.52
N ASN A 323 12.21 36.70 -25.37
CA ASN A 323 13.64 36.56 -25.04
C ASN A 323 14.03 37.47 -23.86
N SER A 324 13.35 38.61 -23.69
CA SER A 324 13.69 39.63 -22.71
C SER A 324 12.83 39.64 -21.45
N SER A 325 11.58 39.18 -21.52
CA SER A 325 10.60 39.30 -20.43
C SER A 325 9.62 38.13 -20.34
N MET A 326 9.05 37.95 -19.15
CA MET A 326 7.87 37.13 -18.87
C MET A 326 6.73 38.06 -18.49
N GLU A 327 5.68 38.14 -19.30
CA GLU A 327 4.50 38.97 -19.06
C GLU A 327 3.28 38.10 -18.72
N PHE A 328 2.23 38.71 -18.16
CA PHE A 328 0.97 38.01 -17.88
C PHE A 328 -0.24 38.80 -18.35
N LEU A 329 -0.85 38.39 -19.46
CA LEU A 329 -2.08 38.98 -19.97
C LEU A 329 -3.28 38.31 -19.29
N GLN A 330 -4.08 39.09 -18.58
CA GLN A 330 -5.25 38.60 -17.86
C GLN A 330 -6.38 39.62 -17.85
N ARG A 331 -7.60 39.15 -17.61
CA ARG A 331 -8.75 40.03 -17.29
C ARG A 331 -8.48 40.73 -15.96
N VAL A 332 -8.74 42.03 -15.89
CA VAL A 332 -8.69 42.77 -14.64
C VAL A 332 -9.87 42.31 -13.76
N PRO A 333 -9.63 41.87 -12.52
CA PRO A 333 -10.70 41.43 -11.61
C PRO A 333 -11.68 42.57 -11.28
N ASP A 334 -12.95 42.23 -11.09
CA ASP A 334 -14.01 43.22 -10.83
C ASP A 334 -13.77 44.03 -9.55
N SER A 335 -13.17 43.42 -8.52
CA SER A 335 -12.72 44.11 -7.31
C SER A 335 -11.66 45.17 -7.60
N THR A 336 -10.65 44.86 -8.40
CA THR A 336 -9.62 45.80 -8.86
C THR A 336 -10.23 46.91 -9.73
N VAL A 337 -11.16 46.59 -10.63
CA VAL A 337 -11.88 47.58 -11.47
C VAL A 337 -12.65 48.55 -10.59
N SER A 338 -13.41 48.06 -9.60
CA SER A 338 -14.21 48.90 -8.70
C SER A 338 -13.38 49.93 -7.93
N ILE A 339 -12.10 49.65 -7.67
CA ILE A 339 -11.20 50.54 -6.91
C ILE A 339 -10.45 51.50 -7.84
N PHE A 340 -9.86 51.00 -8.92
CA PHE A 340 -8.88 51.77 -9.70
C PHE A 340 -9.38 52.30 -11.04
N GLN A 341 -10.59 51.94 -11.48
CA GLN A 341 -11.16 52.52 -12.70
C GLN A 341 -11.19 54.04 -12.58
N ILE A 342 -10.77 54.73 -13.64
CA ILE A 342 -10.71 56.20 -13.65
C ILE A 342 -12.12 56.76 -13.43
N GLY A 343 -12.27 57.58 -12.38
CA GLY A 343 -13.55 58.17 -12.01
C GLY A 343 -14.50 57.21 -11.28
N SER A 344 -14.02 56.08 -10.76
CA SER A 344 -14.83 55.19 -9.94
C SER A 344 -15.36 55.91 -8.70
N THR A 345 -16.67 55.81 -8.48
CA THR A 345 -17.34 56.27 -7.25
C THR A 345 -17.92 55.08 -6.47
N GLU A 346 -17.47 53.86 -6.77
CA GLU A 346 -17.90 52.65 -6.08
C GLU A 346 -17.44 52.66 -4.61
N PRO A 347 -18.13 51.94 -3.71
CA PRO A 347 -17.80 51.94 -2.29
C PRO A 347 -16.33 51.60 -1.97
N ALA A 348 -15.74 50.69 -2.74
CA ALA A 348 -14.35 50.27 -2.58
C ALA A 348 -13.34 51.36 -2.97
N ALA A 349 -13.59 52.10 -4.06
CA ALA A 349 -12.79 53.26 -4.45
C ALA A 349 -12.86 54.37 -3.39
N LEU A 350 -14.07 54.68 -2.90
CA LEU A 350 -14.25 55.70 -1.86
C LEU A 350 -13.58 55.31 -0.54
N LEU A 351 -13.55 54.02 -0.19
CA LEU A 351 -12.79 53.53 0.97
C LEU A 351 -11.28 53.67 0.77
N TYR A 352 -10.78 53.36 -0.42
CA TYR A 352 -9.38 53.53 -0.78
C TYR A 352 -8.96 55.00 -0.73
N ASP A 353 -9.77 55.90 -1.28
CA ASP A 353 -9.57 57.36 -1.21
C ASP A 353 -9.69 57.88 0.22
N ALA A 354 -10.60 57.32 1.03
CA ALA A 354 -10.73 57.69 2.44
C ALA A 354 -9.44 57.40 3.22
N LEU A 355 -8.75 56.28 2.92
CA LEU A 355 -7.44 55.99 3.49
C LEU A 355 -6.41 57.04 3.06
N GLU A 356 -6.38 57.43 1.79
CA GLU A 356 -5.44 58.45 1.31
C GLU A 356 -5.69 59.81 1.97
N HIS A 357 -6.96 60.21 2.12
CA HIS A 357 -7.35 61.42 2.84
C HIS A 357 -7.02 61.34 4.33
N PHE A 358 -7.14 60.15 4.93
CA PHE A 358 -6.76 59.91 6.33
C PHE A 358 -5.26 60.08 6.53
N ASP A 359 -4.44 59.49 5.65
CA ASP A 359 -2.98 59.64 5.66
C ASP A 359 -2.55 61.12 5.46
N LYS A 360 -3.36 61.93 4.75
CA LYS A 360 -3.19 63.38 4.60
C LYS A 360 -3.80 64.23 5.72
N HIS A 361 -4.36 63.62 6.77
CA HIS A 361 -5.09 64.30 7.85
C HIS A 361 -6.24 65.21 7.37
N SER A 362 -6.95 64.80 6.32
CA SER A 362 -8.08 65.54 5.76
C SER A 362 -9.42 65.07 6.33
N ALA A 363 -10.31 66.02 6.65
CA ALA A 363 -11.68 65.72 7.10
C ALA A 363 -12.50 64.95 6.06
N LYS A 364 -12.11 65.02 4.76
CA LYS A 364 -12.74 64.27 3.66
C LYS A 364 -12.74 62.74 3.86
N ALA A 365 -11.82 62.22 4.68
CA ALA A 365 -11.80 60.80 5.02
C ALA A 365 -13.11 60.36 5.71
N ASP A 366 -13.60 61.16 6.67
CA ASP A 366 -14.85 60.88 7.37
C ASP A 366 -16.08 61.09 6.46
N GLU A 367 -16.03 62.09 5.57
CA GLU A 367 -17.08 62.30 4.56
C GLU A 367 -17.24 61.06 3.66
N ASN A 368 -16.14 60.57 3.09
CA ASN A 368 -16.14 59.38 2.24
C ASN A 368 -16.64 58.13 2.99
N LEU A 369 -16.20 57.92 4.23
CA LEU A 369 -16.67 56.80 5.06
C LEU A 369 -18.18 56.87 5.35
N ARG A 370 -18.71 58.07 5.63
CA ARG A 370 -20.15 58.24 5.86
C ARG A 370 -20.99 57.93 4.62
N LEU A 371 -20.50 58.28 3.43
CA LEU A 371 -21.18 57.99 2.16
C LEU A 371 -21.36 56.49 1.94
N ILE A 372 -20.37 55.68 2.35
CA ILE A 372 -20.35 54.23 2.10
C ILE A 372 -20.76 53.39 3.32
N ARG A 373 -21.26 53.99 4.39
CA ARG A 373 -21.50 53.30 5.67
C ARG A 373 -22.34 52.03 5.55
N SER A 374 -23.36 52.04 4.70
CA SER A 374 -24.24 50.88 4.46
C SER A 374 -23.58 49.77 3.64
N SER A 375 -22.58 50.10 2.82
CA SER A 375 -21.88 49.19 1.90
C SER A 375 -20.41 49.00 2.26
N LEU A 376 -20.05 49.33 3.51
CA LEU A 376 -18.67 49.31 3.98
C LEU A 376 -18.12 47.87 4.08
N PRO A 377 -18.89 46.86 4.55
CA PRO A 377 -18.42 45.47 4.53
C PRO A 377 -18.03 44.99 3.12
N GLU A 378 -18.81 45.35 2.10
CA GLU A 378 -18.55 45.02 0.69
C GLU A 378 -17.31 45.75 0.17
N ALA A 379 -17.14 47.03 0.51
CA ALA A 379 -15.95 47.80 0.18
C ALA A 379 -14.67 47.21 0.80
N VAL A 380 -14.75 46.76 2.06
CA VAL A 380 -13.65 46.07 2.75
C VAL A 380 -13.32 44.75 2.04
N GLU A 381 -14.31 43.93 1.70
CA GLU A 381 -14.07 42.66 0.99
C GLU A 381 -13.47 42.90 -0.40
N ALA A 382 -13.94 43.91 -1.15
CA ALA A 382 -13.37 44.27 -2.43
C ALA A 382 -11.90 44.69 -2.32
N CYS A 383 -11.52 45.48 -1.31
CA CYS A 383 -10.11 45.81 -1.05
C CYS A 383 -9.27 44.57 -0.69
N ILE A 384 -9.81 43.64 0.10
CA ILE A 384 -9.14 42.37 0.44
C ILE A 384 -8.94 41.52 -0.80
N ASP A 385 -9.98 41.35 -1.61
CA ASP A 385 -9.95 40.55 -2.83
C ASP A 385 -8.98 41.14 -3.87
N ALA A 386 -9.08 42.45 -4.14
CA ALA A 386 -8.18 43.15 -5.05
C ALA A 386 -6.70 42.99 -4.63
N ALA A 387 -6.40 43.02 -3.33
CA ALA A 387 -5.03 42.80 -2.84
C ALA A 387 -4.49 41.41 -3.22
N GLY A 388 -5.34 40.38 -3.28
CA GLY A 388 -4.94 39.04 -3.70
C GLY A 388 -4.52 38.96 -5.18
N HIS A 389 -5.11 39.80 -6.02
CA HIS A 389 -4.87 39.82 -7.47
C HIS A 389 -3.69 40.70 -7.90
N GLU A 390 -3.21 41.60 -7.04
CA GLU A 390 -2.03 42.42 -7.35
C GLU A 390 -0.73 41.62 -7.25
N PHE A 391 0.23 41.95 -8.12
CA PHE A 391 1.61 41.43 -8.07
C PHE A 391 2.57 42.41 -7.38
N ASP A 392 2.27 43.70 -7.42
CA ASP A 392 3.07 44.73 -6.76
C ASP A 392 2.82 44.77 -5.24
N ILE A 393 3.90 44.60 -4.47
CA ILE A 393 3.86 44.49 -3.02
C ILE A 393 3.35 45.78 -2.37
N LEU A 394 3.68 46.95 -2.94
CA LEU A 394 3.24 48.24 -2.39
C LEU A 394 1.72 48.39 -2.53
N ARG A 395 1.15 48.08 -3.71
CA ARG A 395 -0.30 48.07 -3.94
C ARG A 395 -1.04 47.10 -3.04
N GLN A 396 -0.55 45.87 -2.90
CA GLN A 396 -1.13 44.88 -1.97
C GLN A 396 -1.20 45.43 -0.54
N ARG A 397 -0.11 46.08 -0.07
CA ARG A 397 -0.06 46.67 1.27
C ARG A 397 -1.06 47.82 1.42
N THR A 398 -1.18 48.69 0.43
CA THR A 398 -2.13 49.82 0.50
C THR A 398 -3.58 49.34 0.50
N LEU A 399 -3.93 48.36 -0.34
CA LEU A 399 -5.26 47.75 -0.37
C LEU A 399 -5.62 47.08 0.96
N LEU A 400 -4.68 46.32 1.55
CA LEU A 400 -4.88 45.72 2.88
C LEU A 400 -4.94 46.77 4.00
N ARG A 401 -4.21 47.90 3.88
CA ARG A 401 -4.37 49.03 4.82
C ARG A 401 -5.77 49.64 4.70
N ALA A 402 -6.30 49.79 3.48
CA ALA A 402 -7.64 50.35 3.25
C ALA A 402 -8.73 49.45 3.83
N ALA A 403 -8.61 48.13 3.61
CA ALA A 403 -9.48 47.14 4.23
C ALA A 403 -9.41 47.19 5.77
N SER A 404 -8.21 47.21 6.36
CA SER A 404 -8.02 47.31 7.81
C SER A 404 -8.61 48.60 8.40
N TYR A 405 -8.43 49.72 7.68
CA TYR A 405 -9.03 51.00 8.03
C TYR A 405 -10.56 50.92 8.04
N GLY A 406 -11.18 50.39 6.98
CA GLY A 406 -12.63 50.20 6.90
C GLY A 406 -13.18 49.24 7.96
N GLN A 407 -12.44 48.18 8.30
CA GLN A 407 -12.84 47.22 9.34
C GLN A 407 -13.03 47.87 10.71
N ALA A 408 -12.26 48.92 11.03
CA ALA A 408 -12.40 49.63 12.31
C ALA A 408 -13.79 50.26 12.49
N PHE A 409 -14.52 50.49 11.39
CA PHE A 409 -15.86 51.07 11.38
C PHE A 409 -16.97 50.04 11.08
N CYS A 410 -16.61 48.77 10.91
CA CYS A 410 -17.54 47.66 10.71
C CYS A 410 -17.86 46.95 12.04
N SER A 411 -19.14 46.81 12.39
CA SER A 411 -19.57 46.02 13.56
C SER A 411 -19.70 44.52 13.26
N GLN A 412 -19.82 44.12 11.99
CA GLN A 412 -20.15 42.74 11.56
C GLN A 412 -19.28 42.29 10.36
N PHE A 413 -17.95 42.23 10.51
CA PHE A 413 -17.06 41.70 9.47
C PHE A 413 -16.30 40.45 9.95
N GLN A 414 -16.17 39.44 9.07
CA GLN A 414 -15.43 38.21 9.35
C GLN A 414 -13.93 38.48 9.40
N ARG A 415 -13.33 38.48 10.60
CA ARG A 415 -11.91 38.80 10.79
C ARG A 415 -10.96 37.79 10.12
N ASP A 416 -11.39 36.55 9.97
CA ASP A 416 -10.58 35.46 9.42
C ASP A 416 -10.19 35.74 7.96
N ARG A 417 -11.09 36.33 7.18
CA ARG A 417 -10.91 36.61 5.75
C ARG A 417 -9.70 37.49 5.46
N PHE A 418 -9.52 38.56 6.25
CA PHE A 418 -8.36 39.45 6.14
C PHE A 418 -7.05 38.73 6.50
N GLN A 419 -7.08 37.91 7.55
CA GLN A 419 -5.91 37.16 7.99
C GLN A 419 -5.50 36.11 6.95
N GLU A 420 -6.47 35.39 6.37
CA GLU A 420 -6.27 34.43 5.29
C GLU A 420 -5.68 35.07 4.04
N MET A 421 -6.19 36.23 3.62
CA MET A 421 -5.62 36.96 2.49
C MET A 421 -4.19 37.40 2.76
N CYS A 422 -3.90 37.95 3.96
CA CYS A 422 -2.54 38.29 4.35
C CYS A 422 -1.59 37.08 4.34
N LYS A 423 -2.06 35.90 4.77
CA LYS A 423 -1.28 34.66 4.69
C LYS A 423 -1.02 34.26 3.23
N THR A 424 -2.07 34.28 2.41
CA THR A 424 -2.01 33.91 0.98
C THR A 424 -1.05 34.81 0.20
N VAL A 425 -1.19 36.12 0.34
CA VAL A 425 -0.33 37.10 -0.37
C VAL A 425 1.14 36.97 0.06
N ARG A 426 1.43 36.68 1.34
CA ARG A 426 2.81 36.42 1.78
C ARG A 426 3.41 35.19 1.12
N VAL A 427 2.66 34.10 1.00
CA VAL A 427 3.11 32.88 0.32
C VAL A 427 3.32 33.16 -1.17
N LEU A 428 2.36 33.81 -1.83
CA LEU A 428 2.47 34.20 -3.23
C LEU A 428 3.71 35.07 -3.48
N ASN A 429 3.93 36.11 -2.68
CA ASN A 429 5.10 36.97 -2.83
C ASN A 429 6.42 36.22 -2.62
N ALA A 430 6.47 35.26 -1.68
CA ALA A 430 7.67 34.47 -1.45
C ALA A 430 8.03 33.59 -2.64
N VAL A 431 7.05 32.99 -3.33
CA VAL A 431 7.32 32.13 -4.50
C VAL A 431 7.46 32.94 -5.80
N ARG A 432 6.86 34.13 -5.86
CA ARG A 432 7.04 35.10 -6.95
C ARG A 432 8.41 35.76 -6.93
N ASP A 433 9.16 35.69 -5.83
CA ASP A 433 10.51 36.24 -5.77
C ASP A 433 11.35 35.73 -6.96
N PRO A 434 12.04 36.59 -7.73
CA PRO A 434 12.76 36.17 -8.94
C PRO A 434 13.81 35.06 -8.73
N ASP A 435 14.33 34.89 -7.51
CA ASP A 435 15.28 33.81 -7.19
C ASP A 435 14.58 32.44 -7.08
N ILE A 436 13.28 32.44 -6.81
CA ILE A 436 12.42 31.24 -6.85
C ILE A 436 11.75 31.12 -8.23
N GLY A 437 11.18 32.22 -8.72
CA GLY A 437 10.70 32.37 -10.09
C GLY A 437 9.44 31.58 -10.41
N ILE A 438 8.45 31.56 -9.51
CA ILE A 438 7.13 30.94 -9.74
C ILE A 438 6.04 32.02 -9.66
N PRO A 439 5.61 32.61 -10.80
CA PRO A 439 4.73 33.77 -10.84
C PRO A 439 3.25 33.40 -10.71
N LEU A 440 2.88 32.72 -9.62
CA LEU A 440 1.50 32.28 -9.40
C LEU A 440 0.54 33.46 -9.20
N SER A 441 -0.62 33.41 -9.86
CA SER A 441 -1.77 34.21 -9.46
C SER A 441 -2.48 33.61 -8.23
N ILE A 442 -3.37 34.37 -7.59
CA ILE A 442 -4.19 33.83 -6.50
C ILE A 442 -5.17 32.74 -6.98
N GLN A 443 -5.68 32.84 -8.21
CA GLN A 443 -6.59 31.84 -8.78
C GLN A 443 -5.85 30.54 -9.07
N GLN A 444 -4.67 30.64 -9.67
CA GLN A 444 -3.75 29.53 -9.88
C GLN A 444 -3.38 28.86 -8.55
N TYR A 445 -3.03 29.62 -7.51
CA TYR A 445 -2.72 29.08 -6.19
C TYR A 445 -3.92 28.36 -5.53
N LYS A 446 -5.14 28.85 -5.72
CA LYS A 446 -6.35 28.20 -5.21
C LYS A 446 -6.61 26.85 -5.89
N ILE A 447 -6.41 26.76 -7.20
CA ILE A 447 -6.57 25.52 -7.97
C ILE A 447 -5.43 24.54 -7.66
N LEU A 448 -4.18 25.03 -7.66
CA LEU A 448 -3.00 24.23 -7.36
C LEU A 448 -3.02 23.72 -5.91
N THR A 449 -3.52 24.52 -4.97
CA THR A 449 -3.46 24.29 -3.51
C THR A 449 -2.06 24.42 -2.89
N ALA A 450 -2.01 24.74 -1.60
CA ALA A 450 -0.75 24.87 -0.88
C ALA A 450 0.09 23.57 -0.83
N PRO A 451 -0.49 22.37 -0.57
CA PRO A 451 0.30 21.13 -0.54
C PRO A 451 1.00 20.81 -1.87
N ILE A 452 0.37 21.05 -3.01
CA ILE A 452 1.00 20.80 -4.32
C ILE A 452 2.08 21.86 -4.61
N LEU A 453 1.88 23.12 -4.21
CA LEU A 453 2.95 24.13 -4.26
C LEU A 453 4.17 23.69 -3.45
N ILE A 454 3.97 23.17 -2.23
CA ILE A 454 5.03 22.61 -1.41
C ILE A 454 5.75 21.47 -2.14
N ALA A 455 5.01 20.53 -2.73
CA ALA A 455 5.62 19.44 -3.51
C ALA A 455 6.46 19.96 -4.69
N ARG A 456 5.98 20.99 -5.41
CA ARG A 456 6.72 21.63 -6.51
C ARG A 456 8.00 22.31 -6.03
N LEU A 457 7.96 23.04 -4.91
CA LEU A 457 9.14 23.65 -4.30
C LEU A 457 10.15 22.59 -3.85
N VAL A 458 9.68 21.48 -3.28
CA VAL A 458 10.50 20.35 -2.85
C VAL A 458 11.19 19.68 -4.04
N ASN A 459 10.48 19.47 -5.15
CA ASN A 459 11.02 18.94 -6.40
C ASN A 459 12.05 19.90 -7.04
N ALA A 460 11.88 21.20 -6.87
CA ALA A 460 12.84 22.22 -7.30
C ALA A 460 14.00 22.45 -6.29
N HIS A 461 14.16 21.57 -5.29
CA HIS A 461 15.16 21.67 -4.22
C HIS A 461 15.10 22.96 -3.37
N GLN A 462 13.96 23.65 -3.35
CA GLN A 462 13.70 24.82 -2.50
C GLN A 462 13.20 24.38 -1.09
N HIS A 463 13.88 23.42 -0.46
CA HIS A 463 13.42 22.78 0.77
C HIS A 463 13.24 23.77 1.93
N LEU A 464 14.12 24.77 2.05
CA LEU A 464 14.01 25.77 3.12
C LEU A 464 12.73 26.60 2.98
N LEU A 465 12.44 27.11 1.79
CA LEU A 465 11.22 27.88 1.55
C LEU A 465 9.98 27.00 1.73
N ALA A 466 10.00 25.78 1.20
CA ALA A 466 8.93 24.80 1.38
C ALA A 466 8.66 24.54 2.87
N LEU A 467 9.70 24.31 3.68
CA LEU A 467 9.57 24.09 5.11
C LEU A 467 8.95 25.30 5.81
N ARG A 468 9.43 26.51 5.50
CA ARG A 468 8.91 27.76 6.10
C ARG A 468 7.46 28.00 5.74
N ILE A 469 7.05 27.75 4.50
CA ILE A 469 5.64 27.90 4.09
C ILE A 469 4.79 26.82 4.80
N SER A 470 5.25 25.58 4.88
CA SER A 470 4.54 24.52 5.60
C SER A 470 4.34 24.84 7.08
N GLU A 471 5.40 25.29 7.78
CA GLU A 471 5.31 25.76 9.17
C GLU A 471 4.33 26.93 9.30
N TYR A 472 4.42 27.91 8.40
CA TYR A 472 3.58 29.12 8.42
C TYR A 472 2.08 28.82 8.21
N LEU A 473 1.78 27.84 7.37
CA LEU A 473 0.42 27.41 7.06
C LEU A 473 -0.08 26.26 7.97
N ASN A 474 0.74 25.77 8.89
CA ASN A 474 0.49 24.58 9.72
C ASN A 474 0.21 23.30 8.89
N LEU A 475 0.97 23.09 7.82
CA LEU A 475 0.93 21.88 6.99
C LEU A 475 1.95 20.83 7.46
N ASN A 476 1.79 19.59 7.00
CA ASN A 476 2.73 18.51 7.31
C ASN A 476 4.13 18.83 6.73
N THR A 477 5.13 18.89 7.61
CA THR A 477 6.54 19.15 7.26
C THR A 477 7.34 17.88 6.94
N GLU A 478 6.79 16.69 7.25
CA GLU A 478 7.47 15.39 7.09
C GLU A 478 7.94 15.18 5.65
N VAL A 479 7.07 15.47 4.67
CA VAL A 479 7.39 15.28 3.23
C VAL A 479 8.58 16.13 2.81
N VAL A 480 8.66 17.37 3.28
CA VAL A 480 9.75 18.31 2.95
C VAL A 480 11.08 17.80 3.52
N ILE A 481 11.07 17.43 4.81
CA ILE A 481 12.28 17.00 5.52
C ILE A 481 12.76 15.65 5.00
N MET A 482 11.85 14.72 4.71
CA MET A 482 12.18 13.41 4.14
C MET A 482 12.82 13.57 2.75
N HIS A 483 12.23 14.38 1.87
CA HIS A 483 12.81 14.63 0.55
C HIS A 483 14.17 15.34 0.65
N TRP A 484 14.31 16.32 1.55
CA TRP A 484 15.59 16.97 1.83
C TRP A 484 16.64 15.95 2.28
N ALA A 485 16.30 15.04 3.19
CA ALA A 485 17.22 14.02 3.70
C ALA A 485 17.70 13.10 2.57
N CYS A 486 16.77 12.64 1.71
CA CYS A 486 17.09 11.81 0.55
C CYS A 486 18.00 12.55 -0.44
N ALA A 487 17.65 13.80 -0.79
CA ALA A 487 18.47 14.63 -1.67
C ALA A 487 19.86 14.90 -1.08
N LYS A 488 19.95 15.13 0.24
CA LYS A 488 21.23 15.34 0.93
C LYS A 488 22.10 14.09 0.88
N ILE A 489 21.53 12.90 1.05
CA ILE A 489 22.25 11.62 0.94
C ILE A 489 22.84 11.44 -0.46
N THR A 490 22.03 11.68 -1.49
CA THR A 490 22.47 11.56 -2.89
C THR A 490 23.56 12.57 -3.24
N ALA A 491 23.42 13.82 -2.80
CA ALA A 491 24.41 14.88 -3.08
C ALA A 491 25.70 14.73 -2.26
N ALA A 492 25.64 14.15 -1.06
CA ALA A 492 26.77 14.11 -0.12
C ALA A 492 27.72 12.93 -0.33
N SER A 493 27.96 12.50 -1.57
CA SER A 493 28.78 11.31 -1.91
C SER A 493 30.19 11.32 -1.29
N ALA A 494 30.77 12.49 -1.02
CA ALA A 494 32.10 12.65 -0.40
C ALA A 494 32.12 12.66 1.14
N ILE A 495 30.97 12.78 1.81
CA ILE A 495 30.91 12.86 3.29
C ILE A 495 30.86 11.44 3.88
N HIS A 496 31.65 11.17 4.92
CA HIS A 496 31.62 9.91 5.66
C HIS A 496 30.29 9.69 6.39
N ASP A 497 29.82 8.45 6.43
CA ASP A 497 28.48 8.09 6.92
C ASP A 497 28.17 8.55 8.35
N ALA A 498 29.13 8.47 9.28
CA ALA A 498 28.91 8.92 10.66
C ALA A 498 28.64 10.44 10.76
N ALA A 499 29.43 11.25 10.05
CA ALA A 499 29.23 12.70 10.02
C ALA A 499 27.95 13.09 9.26
N LEU A 500 27.60 12.34 8.21
CA LEU A 500 26.36 12.55 7.48
C LEU A 500 25.14 12.20 8.35
N LEU A 501 25.21 11.13 9.15
CA LEU A 501 24.18 10.76 10.10
C LEU A 501 23.90 11.90 11.10
N ASP A 502 24.92 12.49 11.70
CA ASP A 502 24.76 13.60 12.65
C ASP A 502 24.00 14.78 12.02
N ILE A 503 24.37 15.15 10.78
CA ILE A 503 23.70 16.21 10.02
C ILE A 503 22.22 15.87 9.76
N LEU A 504 21.93 14.61 9.41
CA LEU A 504 20.56 14.15 9.15
C LEU A 504 19.73 14.14 10.44
N LEU A 505 20.25 13.57 11.52
CA LEU A 505 19.57 13.48 12.81
C LEU A 505 19.24 14.86 13.37
N ASP A 506 20.13 15.84 13.19
CA ASP A 506 19.92 17.22 13.63
C ASP A 506 18.68 17.87 13.01
N GLN A 507 18.34 17.50 11.77
CA GLN A 507 17.14 18.00 11.09
C GLN A 507 15.93 17.08 11.27
N LEU A 508 16.12 15.75 11.19
CA LEU A 508 15.03 14.78 11.33
C LEU A 508 14.36 14.85 12.70
N LYS A 509 15.11 15.13 13.78
CA LYS A 509 14.57 15.29 15.14
C LYS A 509 13.58 16.45 15.30
N LEU A 510 13.58 17.41 14.36
CA LEU A 510 12.62 18.53 14.35
C LEU A 510 11.20 18.07 14.02
N CYS A 511 11.05 16.94 13.31
CA CYS A 511 9.77 16.38 12.92
C CYS A 511 9.37 15.22 13.84
N LYS A 512 8.39 15.45 14.71
CA LYS A 512 7.86 14.40 15.59
C LYS A 512 7.16 13.32 14.75
N GLY A 513 7.61 12.07 14.86
CA GLY A 513 6.99 10.90 14.21
C GLY A 513 7.51 10.56 12.81
N ILE A 514 8.56 11.25 12.34
CA ILE A 514 9.18 10.98 11.03
C ILE A 514 9.63 9.51 10.91
N SER A 515 9.44 8.92 9.74
CA SER A 515 9.94 7.57 9.47
C SER A 515 11.40 7.60 9.01
N TYR A 516 12.31 7.22 9.91
CA TYR A 516 13.73 7.01 9.58
C TYR A 516 13.89 5.86 8.58
N ALA A 517 12.99 4.88 8.60
CA ALA A 517 13.01 3.75 7.68
C ALA A 517 12.99 4.16 6.19
N ALA A 518 12.17 5.13 5.81
CA ALA A 518 12.12 5.58 4.41
C ALA A 518 13.44 6.22 3.95
N VAL A 519 14.05 7.04 4.82
CA VAL A 519 15.35 7.68 4.56
C VAL A 519 16.47 6.64 4.49
N ALA A 520 16.45 5.64 5.36
CA ALA A 520 17.40 4.54 5.36
C ALA A 520 17.29 3.65 4.12
N ALA A 521 16.07 3.38 3.63
CA ALA A 521 15.87 2.67 2.36
C ALA A 521 16.50 3.43 1.19
N HIS A 522 16.34 4.76 1.14
CA HIS A 522 17.00 5.60 0.14
C HIS A 522 18.53 5.59 0.28
N ALA A 523 19.06 5.54 1.50
CA ALA A 523 20.49 5.42 1.75
C ALA A 523 21.08 4.11 1.20
N ASP A 524 20.40 2.96 1.41
CA ASP A 524 20.84 1.68 0.86
C ASP A 524 20.76 1.67 -0.68
N ASN A 525 19.67 2.19 -1.26
CA ASN A 525 19.52 2.36 -2.71
C ASN A 525 20.60 3.27 -3.32
N SER A 526 21.11 4.24 -2.55
CA SER A 526 22.23 5.11 -2.93
C SER A 526 23.61 4.46 -2.72
N GLY A 527 23.67 3.17 -2.37
CA GLY A 527 24.89 2.41 -2.12
C GLY A 527 25.51 2.63 -0.74
N ARG A 528 24.85 3.35 0.18
CA ARG A 528 25.33 3.69 1.53
C ARG A 528 24.71 2.78 2.58
N ARG A 529 24.93 1.47 2.46
CA ARG A 529 24.37 0.46 3.35
C ARG A 529 24.70 0.66 4.84
N LYS A 530 25.92 1.10 5.14
CA LYS A 530 26.33 1.37 6.53
C LYS A 530 25.55 2.53 7.15
N LEU A 531 25.36 3.63 6.40
CA LEU A 531 24.48 4.72 6.81
C LEU A 531 23.04 4.25 7.00
N ALA A 532 22.53 3.40 6.09
CA ALA A 532 21.19 2.83 6.20
C ALA A 532 21.03 2.07 7.52
N ALA A 533 21.93 1.15 7.85
CA ALA A 533 21.91 0.41 9.11
C ALA A 533 21.89 1.35 10.34
N MET A 534 22.75 2.37 10.35
CA MET A 534 22.79 3.35 11.45
C MET A 534 21.49 4.17 11.58
N LEU A 535 20.86 4.56 10.47
CA LEU A 535 19.58 5.29 10.48
C LEU A 535 18.43 4.41 11.00
N VAL A 536 18.46 3.11 10.72
CA VAL A 536 17.42 2.16 11.15
C VAL A 536 17.40 1.97 12.66
N ASP A 537 18.54 2.08 13.35
CA ASP A 537 18.61 2.04 14.81
C ASP A 537 17.80 3.17 15.48
N HIS A 538 17.54 4.26 14.75
CA HIS A 538 16.73 5.38 15.22
C HIS A 538 15.23 5.26 14.88
N GLU A 539 14.79 4.25 14.12
CA GLU A 539 13.36 4.04 13.84
C GLU A 539 12.67 3.45 15.08
N PRO A 540 11.71 4.15 15.70
CA PRO A 540 11.05 3.68 16.92
C PRO A 540 10.05 2.54 16.67
N ARG A 541 9.58 2.36 15.43
CA ARG A 541 8.56 1.37 15.07
C ARG A 541 9.20 0.07 14.59
N SER A 542 9.19 -0.97 15.41
CA SER A 542 9.75 -2.29 15.07
C SER A 542 9.16 -2.88 13.78
N SER A 543 7.87 -2.64 13.51
CA SER A 543 7.18 -3.08 12.28
C SER A 543 7.69 -2.42 10.99
N LYS A 544 8.37 -1.27 11.08
CA LYS A 544 9.08 -0.65 9.95
C LYS A 544 10.58 -0.93 9.97
N GLN A 545 11.15 -1.01 11.16
CA GLN A 545 12.57 -1.28 11.39
C GLN A 545 12.98 -2.66 10.86
N ILE A 546 12.23 -3.72 11.21
CA ILE A 546 12.60 -5.11 10.92
C ILE A 546 12.52 -5.44 9.43
N PRO A 547 11.44 -5.12 8.68
CA PRO A 547 11.42 -5.36 7.23
C PRO A 547 12.56 -4.67 6.49
N LEU A 548 12.96 -3.48 6.95
CA LEU A 548 14.04 -2.74 6.37
C LEU A 548 15.41 -3.35 6.68
N LEU A 549 15.67 -3.78 7.93
CA LEU A 549 16.88 -4.53 8.29
C LEU A 549 17.04 -5.78 7.42
N LEU A 550 15.95 -6.51 7.17
CA LEU A 550 15.96 -7.66 6.26
C LEU A 550 16.29 -7.27 4.82
N SER A 551 15.74 -6.16 4.33
CA SER A 551 16.00 -5.68 2.96
C SER A 551 17.46 -5.26 2.73
N ILE A 552 18.11 -4.64 3.74
CA ILE A 552 19.52 -4.25 3.67
C ILE A 552 20.49 -5.41 3.95
N GLY A 553 19.97 -6.60 4.31
CA GLY A 553 20.75 -7.81 4.56
C GLY A 553 21.31 -7.96 5.97
N GLU A 554 20.86 -7.14 6.92
CA GLU A 554 21.22 -7.19 8.34
C GLU A 554 20.36 -8.23 9.08
N ASP A 555 20.40 -9.47 8.62
CA ASP A 555 19.51 -10.57 9.06
C ASP A 555 19.65 -10.85 10.56
N GLU A 556 20.87 -10.82 11.11
CA GLU A 556 21.13 -11.06 12.54
C GLU A 556 20.52 -9.98 13.42
N THR A 557 20.72 -8.72 13.04
CA THR A 557 20.19 -7.54 13.76
C THR A 557 18.67 -7.51 13.68
N ALA A 558 18.08 -7.80 12.51
CA ALA A 558 16.64 -7.96 12.34
C ALA A 558 16.07 -9.00 13.31
N PHE A 559 16.77 -10.12 13.47
CA PHE A 559 16.35 -11.21 14.33
C PHE A 559 16.36 -10.80 15.80
N VAL A 560 17.44 -10.17 16.27
CA VAL A 560 17.52 -9.65 17.65
C VAL A 560 16.39 -8.65 17.90
N LYS A 561 16.20 -7.67 17.00
CA LYS A 561 15.15 -6.66 17.14
C LYS A 561 13.74 -7.24 17.09
N ALA A 562 13.50 -8.27 16.28
CA ALA A 562 12.21 -8.98 16.27
C ALA A 562 11.94 -9.66 17.61
N THR A 563 12.93 -10.36 18.18
CA THR A 563 12.75 -10.97 19.50
C THR A 563 12.57 -9.95 20.63
N GLU A 564 13.27 -8.81 20.57
CA GLU A 564 13.11 -7.70 21.53
C GLU A 564 11.74 -7.00 21.41
N SER A 565 11.16 -6.98 20.21
CA SER A 565 9.85 -6.34 19.98
C SER A 565 8.69 -7.05 20.69
N GLY A 566 8.83 -8.33 20.98
CA GLY A 566 7.77 -9.18 21.52
C GLY A 566 6.64 -9.51 20.53
N ASP A 567 6.70 -8.98 19.30
CA ASP A 567 5.71 -9.25 18.27
C ASP A 567 6.04 -10.58 17.57
N THR A 568 5.17 -11.57 17.78
CA THR A 568 5.36 -12.92 17.23
C THR A 568 5.29 -12.93 15.71
N ASP A 569 4.50 -12.04 15.10
CA ASP A 569 4.38 -11.96 13.64
C ASP A 569 5.68 -11.45 13.00
N LEU A 570 6.31 -10.44 13.62
CA LEU A 570 7.61 -9.93 13.19
C LEU A 570 8.72 -10.97 13.37
N VAL A 571 8.65 -11.81 14.41
CA VAL A 571 9.59 -12.94 14.55
C VAL A 571 9.38 -13.97 13.44
N TYR A 572 8.14 -14.32 13.11
CA TYR A 572 7.85 -15.22 11.98
C TYR A 572 8.29 -14.64 10.64
N LEU A 573 8.09 -13.34 10.42
CA LEU A 573 8.57 -12.63 9.22
C LEU A 573 10.07 -12.86 9.03
N VAL A 574 10.87 -12.66 10.09
CA VAL A 574 12.32 -12.89 10.05
C VAL A 574 12.64 -14.38 9.84
N ILE A 575 12.01 -15.29 10.58
CA ILE A 575 12.21 -16.75 10.43
C ILE A 575 12.00 -17.16 8.97
N PHE A 576 10.89 -16.80 8.36
CA PHE A 576 10.57 -17.20 7.00
C PHE A 576 11.48 -16.54 5.96
N HIS A 577 11.84 -15.27 6.15
CA HIS A 577 12.80 -14.59 5.27
C HIS A 577 14.15 -15.33 5.26
N VAL A 578 14.70 -15.59 6.44
CA VAL A 578 15.99 -16.27 6.60
C VAL A 578 15.92 -17.71 6.08
N TRP A 579 14.82 -18.43 6.34
CA TRP A 579 14.61 -19.80 5.87
C TRP A 579 14.64 -19.91 4.34
N HIS A 580 14.04 -18.95 3.63
CA HIS A 580 14.02 -18.96 2.17
C HIS A 580 15.35 -18.53 1.54
N LYS A 581 16.12 -17.67 2.21
CA LYS A 581 17.31 -17.02 1.65
C LYS A 581 18.61 -17.74 1.97
N LYS A 582 18.69 -18.45 3.10
CA LYS A 582 19.93 -19.02 3.64
C LYS A 582 19.98 -20.53 3.46
N SER A 583 21.18 -21.08 3.50
CA SER A 583 21.33 -22.54 3.49
C SER A 583 20.70 -23.16 4.75
N PRO A 584 20.22 -24.41 4.69
CA PRO A 584 19.63 -25.06 5.86
C PRO A 584 20.55 -25.02 7.08
N LEU A 585 21.85 -25.31 6.92
CA LEU A 585 22.79 -25.32 8.05
C LEU A 585 22.94 -23.95 8.72
N GLU A 586 23.04 -22.86 7.94
CA GLU A 586 23.12 -21.50 8.47
C GLU A 586 21.82 -21.12 9.20
N PHE A 587 20.67 -21.44 8.60
CA PHE A 587 19.37 -21.20 9.19
C PHE A 587 19.22 -21.89 10.56
N LEU A 588 19.56 -23.18 10.65
CA LEU A 588 19.45 -23.94 11.90
C LEU A 588 20.39 -23.36 12.97
N GLY A 589 21.61 -22.95 12.59
CA GLY A 589 22.55 -22.28 13.49
C GLY A 589 22.00 -20.96 14.05
N MET A 590 21.42 -20.12 13.19
CA MET A 590 20.85 -18.82 13.58
C MET A 590 19.63 -18.96 14.49
N ILE A 591 18.74 -19.92 14.20
CA ILE A 591 17.56 -20.18 15.03
C ILE A 591 17.97 -20.78 16.37
N HIS A 592 18.91 -21.72 16.39
CA HIS A 592 19.33 -22.38 17.62
C HIS A 592 19.88 -21.39 18.66
N ALA A 593 20.62 -20.38 18.20
CA ALA A 593 21.14 -19.32 19.06
C ALA A 593 20.05 -18.46 19.73
N LYS A 594 18.78 -18.54 19.29
CA LYS A 594 17.69 -17.65 19.70
C LYS A 594 16.46 -18.44 20.18
N PRO A 595 16.33 -18.69 21.50
CA PRO A 595 15.33 -19.60 22.06
C PRO A 595 13.88 -19.33 21.64
N LEU A 596 13.44 -18.06 21.66
CA LEU A 596 12.07 -17.70 21.30
C LEU A 596 11.73 -18.10 19.86
N ALA A 597 12.60 -17.78 18.91
CA ALA A 597 12.35 -18.12 17.52
C ALA A 597 12.52 -19.60 17.23
N ARG A 598 13.41 -20.29 17.95
CA ARG A 598 13.49 -21.75 17.93
C ARG A 598 12.14 -22.36 18.32
N ASP A 599 11.57 -21.93 19.43
CA ASP A 599 10.35 -22.53 19.95
C ASP A 599 9.14 -22.21 19.05
N LEU A 600 9.10 -21.01 18.46
CA LEU A 600 8.12 -20.64 17.43
C LEU A 600 8.29 -21.46 16.15
N PHE A 601 9.53 -21.65 15.68
CA PHE A 601 9.81 -22.48 14.51
C PHE A 601 9.40 -23.94 14.74
N ILE A 602 9.70 -24.52 15.90
CA ILE A 602 9.25 -25.86 16.28
C ILE A 602 7.73 -25.96 16.25
N THR A 603 7.04 -24.96 16.81
CA THR A 603 5.56 -24.91 16.84
C THR A 603 4.97 -24.89 15.44
N TYR A 604 5.51 -24.05 14.55
CA TYR A 604 5.13 -24.00 13.15
C TYR A 604 5.42 -25.32 12.41
N ALA A 605 6.63 -25.86 12.54
CA ALA A 605 7.07 -27.05 11.84
C ALA A 605 6.28 -28.31 12.26
N ARG A 606 5.84 -28.39 13.52
CA ARG A 606 4.95 -29.46 14.01
C ARG A 606 3.61 -29.53 13.27
N CYS A 607 3.12 -28.39 12.76
CA CYS A 607 1.84 -28.30 12.06
C CYS A 607 1.98 -28.48 10.55
N TYR A 608 3.04 -27.92 9.95
CA TYR A 608 3.11 -27.77 8.50
C TYR A 608 4.30 -28.48 7.82
N LYS A 609 5.40 -28.76 8.53
CA LYS A 609 6.67 -29.21 7.93
C LYS A 609 7.41 -30.21 8.83
N HIS A 610 6.78 -31.38 9.02
CA HIS A 610 7.25 -32.41 9.96
C HIS A 610 8.63 -33.01 9.60
N GLU A 611 8.94 -33.20 8.32
CA GLU A 611 10.23 -33.78 7.89
C GLU A 611 11.42 -32.90 8.29
N PHE A 612 11.29 -31.59 8.05
CA PHE A 612 12.35 -30.62 8.36
C PHE A 612 12.63 -30.52 9.87
N LEU A 613 11.64 -30.84 10.70
CA LEU A 613 11.80 -30.85 12.15
C LEU A 613 12.72 -31.98 12.62
N LYS A 614 12.75 -33.12 11.92
CA LYS A 614 13.68 -34.22 12.21
C LYS A 614 15.12 -33.78 11.94
N ASP A 615 15.37 -33.19 10.77
CA ASP A 615 16.69 -32.67 10.38
C ASP A 615 17.17 -31.59 11.37
N PHE A 616 16.26 -30.72 11.82
CA PHE A 616 16.57 -29.74 12.86
C PHE A 616 17.01 -30.41 14.17
N PHE A 617 16.21 -31.32 14.73
CA PHE A 617 16.56 -31.98 15.99
C PHE A 617 17.83 -32.82 15.89
N LEU A 618 18.06 -33.48 14.75
CA LEU A 618 19.33 -34.16 14.47
C LEU A 618 20.52 -33.19 14.49
N SER A 619 20.37 -32.02 13.86
CA SER A 619 21.45 -31.02 13.79
C SER A 619 21.86 -30.45 15.15
N ILE A 620 20.91 -30.37 16.10
CA ILE A 620 21.16 -29.86 17.46
C ILE A 620 21.41 -30.99 18.48
N GLY A 621 21.52 -32.23 18.02
CA GLY A 621 21.81 -33.40 18.87
C GLY A 621 20.65 -33.84 19.79
N GLN A 622 19.43 -33.37 19.56
CA GLN A 622 18.24 -33.76 20.31
C GLN A 622 17.62 -35.04 19.75
N LEU A 623 18.32 -36.16 19.93
CA LEU A 623 17.94 -37.46 19.35
C LEU A 623 16.60 -37.98 19.88
N GLN A 624 16.26 -37.66 21.14
CA GLN A 624 14.99 -38.03 21.76
C GLN A 624 13.79 -37.39 21.06
N ASP A 625 13.91 -36.14 20.64
CA ASP A 625 12.82 -35.44 19.96
C ASP A 625 12.58 -36.02 18.56
N VAL A 626 13.65 -36.43 17.86
CA VAL A 626 13.56 -37.20 16.62
C VAL A 626 12.85 -38.54 16.86
N ALA A 627 13.18 -39.24 17.95
CA ALA A 627 12.56 -40.52 18.30
C ALA A 627 11.05 -40.36 18.56
N TYR A 628 10.63 -39.30 19.26
CA TYR A 628 9.20 -39.01 19.45
C TYR A 628 8.48 -38.69 18.14
N LEU A 629 9.13 -37.98 17.20
CA LEU A 629 8.56 -37.75 15.86
C LEU A 629 8.39 -39.06 15.07
N LEU A 630 9.37 -39.96 15.12
CA LEU A 630 9.27 -41.30 14.51
C LEU A 630 8.14 -42.12 15.13
N LEU A 631 7.95 -42.06 16.45
CA LEU A 631 6.81 -42.73 17.09
C LEU A 631 5.47 -42.17 16.59
N LYS A 632 5.36 -40.85 16.43
CA LYS A 632 4.15 -40.23 15.85
C LYS A 632 3.91 -40.66 14.41
N GLU A 633 4.94 -40.67 13.57
CA GLU A 633 4.87 -41.17 12.19
C GLU A 633 4.42 -42.63 12.13
N SER A 634 4.93 -43.47 13.05
CA SER A 634 4.50 -44.87 13.16
C SER A 634 3.00 -45.01 13.44
N TRP A 635 2.42 -44.08 14.22
CA TRP A 635 0.99 -44.05 14.50
C TRP A 635 0.18 -43.62 13.27
N GLU A 636 0.63 -42.58 12.55
CA GLU A 636 -0.01 -42.09 11.33
C GLU A 636 -0.02 -43.15 10.22
N LEU A 637 1.06 -43.93 10.09
CA LEU A 637 1.12 -45.10 9.20
C LEU A 637 0.05 -46.16 9.52
N GLY A 638 -0.30 -46.32 10.81
CA GLY A 638 -1.35 -47.25 11.26
C GLY A 638 -2.78 -46.70 11.14
N SER A 639 -2.97 -45.39 11.32
CA SER A 639 -4.27 -44.71 11.33
C SER A 639 -4.90 -44.52 9.93
N ASN A 640 -4.17 -44.75 8.84
CA ASN A 640 -4.71 -44.64 7.47
C ASN A 640 -5.72 -45.79 7.21
N LEU A 641 -7.00 -45.47 7.42
CA LEU A 641 -8.14 -46.35 7.67
C LEU A 641 -8.55 -47.34 6.56
N THR A 642 -7.89 -47.35 5.40
CA THR A 642 -8.34 -48.13 4.23
C THR A 642 -7.52 -49.39 3.94
N ALA A 643 -6.30 -49.53 4.47
CA ALA A 643 -5.40 -50.65 4.13
C ALA A 643 -5.01 -51.58 5.31
N SER A 644 -5.41 -51.24 6.54
CA SER A 644 -5.01 -51.98 7.76
C SER A 644 -5.98 -53.12 8.16
N LYS A 645 -7.14 -53.26 7.51
CA LYS A 645 -8.23 -54.15 7.98
C LYS A 645 -8.22 -55.58 7.41
N GLY A 646 -7.19 -55.96 6.66
CA GLY A 646 -7.00 -57.34 6.20
C GLY A 646 -6.08 -58.11 7.13
N PRO A 647 -6.39 -59.39 7.49
CA PRO A 647 -5.50 -60.20 8.31
C PRO A 647 -4.14 -60.34 7.60
N GLY A 648 -3.06 -59.92 8.27
CA GLY A 648 -1.72 -59.96 7.71
C GLY A 648 -1.34 -58.78 6.81
N SER A 649 -1.85 -57.57 7.07
CA SER A 649 -1.48 -56.36 6.29
C SER A 649 0.04 -56.15 6.18
N ALA A 650 0.54 -55.95 4.95
CA ALA A 650 1.95 -55.72 4.66
C ALA A 650 2.51 -54.40 5.23
N LEU A 651 1.63 -53.49 5.67
CA LEU A 651 1.98 -52.18 6.23
C LEU A 651 2.58 -52.25 7.64
N GLN A 652 2.48 -53.39 8.32
CA GLN A 652 3.06 -53.55 9.67
C GLN A 652 4.60 -53.59 9.63
N GLY A 653 5.20 -54.15 8.58
CA GLY A 653 6.67 -54.20 8.43
C GLY A 653 7.33 -52.82 8.44
N PRO A 654 6.91 -51.88 7.56
CA PRO A 654 7.39 -50.50 7.58
C PRO A 654 7.18 -49.79 8.92
N ARG A 655 6.00 -49.93 9.54
CA ARG A 655 5.67 -49.34 10.84
C ARG A 655 6.60 -49.81 11.95
N ILE A 656 6.85 -51.12 12.02
CA ILE A 656 7.77 -51.72 12.99
C ILE A 656 9.19 -51.17 12.81
N ARG A 657 9.68 -51.03 11.57
CA ARG A 657 11.01 -50.46 11.30
C ARG A 657 11.15 -49.03 11.82
N VAL A 658 10.11 -48.20 11.69
CA VAL A 658 10.11 -46.83 12.23
C VAL A 658 10.21 -46.82 13.75
N ILE A 659 9.48 -47.73 14.43
CA ILE A 659 9.55 -47.87 15.90
C ILE A 659 10.94 -48.38 16.33
N GLU A 660 11.53 -49.33 15.61
CA GLU A 660 12.89 -49.82 15.87
C GLU A 660 13.96 -48.72 15.68
N GLN A 661 13.75 -47.81 14.71
CA GLN A 661 14.61 -46.62 14.57
C GLN A 661 14.46 -45.67 15.77
N ALA A 662 13.23 -45.41 16.24
CA ALA A 662 13.00 -44.62 17.44
C ALA A 662 13.65 -45.27 18.68
N GLN A 663 13.52 -46.59 18.83
CA GLN A 663 14.19 -47.37 19.88
C GLN A 663 15.71 -47.16 19.84
N LYS A 664 16.33 -47.25 18.66
CA LYS A 664 17.77 -47.04 18.50
C LYS A 664 18.19 -45.65 18.98
N LEU A 665 17.42 -44.61 18.63
CA LEU A 665 17.70 -43.24 19.06
C LEU A 665 17.56 -43.06 20.58
N PHE A 666 16.55 -43.68 21.22
CA PHE A 666 16.45 -43.66 22.69
C PHE A 666 17.61 -44.38 23.37
N SER A 667 18.23 -45.38 22.72
CA SER A 667 19.36 -46.13 23.29
C SER A 667 20.65 -45.34 23.43
N GLU A 668 20.76 -44.21 22.71
CA GLU A 668 21.94 -43.34 22.73
C GLU A 668 22.09 -42.59 24.07
N THR A 669 21.03 -42.53 24.89
CA THR A 669 21.04 -41.85 26.20
C THR A 669 20.44 -42.73 27.30
N LYS A 670 20.94 -42.57 28.54
CA LYS A 670 20.42 -43.33 29.70
C LYS A 670 19.16 -42.72 30.32
N GLU A 671 18.85 -41.47 30.00
CA GLU A 671 17.69 -40.74 30.54
C GLU A 671 16.37 -41.35 30.04
N HIS A 672 16.36 -41.86 28.80
CA HIS A 672 15.15 -42.41 28.15
C HIS A 672 15.04 -43.94 28.24
N SER A 673 15.43 -44.51 29.38
CA SER A 673 15.41 -45.97 29.60
C SER A 673 14.00 -46.58 29.55
N PHE A 674 12.98 -45.79 29.92
CA PHE A 674 11.59 -46.22 29.85
C PHE A 674 11.11 -46.25 28.40
N GLU A 675 11.32 -45.16 27.65
CA GLU A 675 10.90 -45.01 26.26
C GLU A 675 11.59 -46.02 25.35
N LEU A 676 12.88 -46.28 25.58
CA LEU A 676 13.63 -47.35 24.92
C LEU A 676 12.91 -48.70 25.05
N LYS A 677 12.58 -49.08 26.29
CA LYS A 677 11.92 -50.35 26.58
C LYS A 677 10.48 -50.38 26.08
N ALA A 678 9.77 -49.25 26.16
CA ALA A 678 8.41 -49.13 25.66
C ALA A 678 8.37 -49.27 24.13
N ALA A 679 9.31 -48.66 23.40
CA ALA A 679 9.44 -48.81 21.94
C ALA A 679 9.80 -50.25 21.54
N GLU A 680 10.72 -50.90 22.28
CA GLU A 680 11.08 -52.31 22.10
C GLU A 680 9.85 -53.22 22.30
N GLU A 681 9.13 -53.06 23.40
CA GLU A 681 7.92 -53.83 23.71
C GLU A 681 6.81 -53.54 22.69
N HIS A 682 6.68 -52.30 22.20
CA HIS A 682 5.69 -51.95 21.19
C HIS A 682 5.97 -52.64 19.84
N ALA A 683 7.22 -52.58 19.34
CA ALA A 683 7.62 -53.26 18.12
C ALA A 683 7.45 -54.79 18.24
N LYS A 684 7.81 -55.36 19.40
CA LYS A 684 7.61 -56.79 19.69
C LYS A 684 6.13 -57.17 19.69
N LEU A 685 5.27 -56.34 20.26
CA LEU A 685 3.83 -56.60 20.34
C LEU A 685 3.19 -56.61 18.97
N LEU A 686 3.52 -55.63 18.11
CA LEU A 686 3.01 -55.57 16.74
C LEU A 686 3.42 -56.80 15.92
N LYS A 687 4.67 -57.29 16.08
CA LYS A 687 5.12 -58.55 15.43
C LYS A 687 4.26 -59.74 15.86
N VAL A 688 4.07 -59.90 17.18
CA VAL A 688 3.26 -61.00 17.73
C VAL A 688 1.80 -60.89 17.28
N GLN A 689 1.22 -59.69 17.31
CA GLN A 689 -0.15 -59.45 16.86
C GLN A 689 -0.31 -59.78 15.38
N HIS A 690 0.63 -59.35 14.53
CA HIS A 690 0.61 -59.67 13.11
C HIS A 690 0.68 -61.19 12.85
N GLU A 691 1.54 -61.92 13.54
CA GLU A 691 1.60 -63.39 13.47
C GLU A 691 0.27 -64.04 13.92
N LEU A 692 -0.37 -63.47 14.94
CA LEU A 692 -1.68 -63.94 15.42
C LEU A 692 -2.77 -63.69 14.39
N GLU A 693 -2.80 -62.54 13.72
CA GLU A 693 -3.78 -62.27 12.66
C GLU A 693 -3.59 -63.18 11.44
N VAL A 694 -2.35 -63.46 11.05
CA VAL A 694 -2.03 -64.40 9.95
C VAL A 694 -2.48 -65.82 10.30
N SER A 695 -2.16 -66.29 11.51
CA SER A 695 -2.48 -67.66 11.93
C SER A 695 -3.97 -67.87 12.22
N THR A 696 -4.66 -66.87 12.76
CA THR A 696 -6.11 -66.93 13.06
C THR A 696 -6.98 -66.51 11.88
N LYS A 697 -6.40 -65.84 10.87
CA LYS A 697 -7.10 -65.19 9.75
C LYS A 697 -8.13 -64.13 10.20
N GLN A 698 -7.90 -63.51 11.36
CA GLN A 698 -8.79 -62.48 11.93
C GLN A 698 -8.00 -61.20 12.19
N ALA A 699 -8.45 -60.07 11.63
CA ALA A 699 -7.83 -58.76 11.80
C ALA A 699 -8.36 -58.05 13.06
N ILE A 700 -8.07 -58.61 14.23
CA ILE A 700 -8.59 -58.13 15.53
C ILE A 700 -7.51 -57.91 16.59
N PHE A 701 -6.25 -58.25 16.28
CA PHE A 701 -5.17 -58.25 17.26
C PHE A 701 -4.29 -57.02 17.16
N VAL A 702 -4.04 -56.50 15.95
CA VAL A 702 -3.16 -55.34 15.76
C VAL A 702 -3.76 -54.11 16.45
N ASP A 703 -2.88 -53.28 17.04
CA ASP A 703 -3.20 -52.07 17.81
C ASP A 703 -3.97 -52.28 19.13
N SER A 704 -4.29 -53.53 19.47
CA SER A 704 -4.86 -53.84 20.79
C SER A 704 -3.79 -53.75 21.89
N SER A 705 -4.17 -53.47 23.13
CA SER A 705 -3.21 -53.52 24.24
C SER A 705 -2.76 -54.96 24.51
N ILE A 706 -1.66 -55.14 25.24
CA ILE A 706 -1.19 -56.47 25.70
C ILE A 706 -2.32 -57.26 26.40
N SER A 707 -3.17 -56.55 27.17
CA SER A 707 -4.31 -57.16 27.86
C SER A 707 -5.41 -57.62 26.91
N ASP A 708 -5.71 -56.81 25.90
CA ASP A 708 -6.71 -57.15 24.88
C ASP A 708 -6.23 -58.29 24.00
N THR A 709 -4.94 -58.32 23.64
CA THR A 709 -4.32 -59.42 22.91
C THR A 709 -4.46 -60.73 23.68
N ILE A 710 -4.18 -60.72 24.98
CA ILE A 710 -4.33 -61.90 25.85
C ILE A 710 -5.79 -62.34 25.93
N ARG A 711 -6.73 -61.42 26.18
CA ARG A 711 -8.16 -61.74 26.28
C ARG A 711 -8.67 -62.33 24.97
N THR A 712 -8.36 -61.70 23.85
CA THR A 712 -8.78 -62.13 22.52
C THR A 712 -8.20 -63.51 22.17
N CYS A 713 -6.93 -63.77 22.50
CA CYS A 713 -6.34 -65.11 22.32
C CYS A 713 -7.12 -66.19 23.09
N ILE A 714 -7.55 -65.90 24.31
CA ILE A 714 -8.32 -66.83 25.14
C ILE A 714 -9.73 -67.03 24.58
N VAL A 715 -10.41 -65.95 24.17
CA VAL A 715 -11.75 -65.99 23.58
C VAL A 715 -11.77 -66.80 22.28
N LEU A 716 -10.71 -66.73 21.47
CA LEU A 716 -10.56 -67.56 20.27
C LEU A 716 -10.07 -69.00 20.53
N GLY A 717 -9.90 -69.41 21.80
CA GLY A 717 -9.43 -70.74 22.19
C GLY A 717 -7.92 -70.97 22.03
N ASN A 718 -7.13 -69.94 21.68
CA ASN A 718 -5.69 -70.02 21.52
C ASN A 718 -4.94 -69.78 22.85
N HIS A 719 -5.18 -70.64 23.84
CA HIS A 719 -4.61 -70.49 25.19
C HIS A 719 -3.07 -70.57 25.21
N ARG A 720 -2.46 -71.27 24.26
CA ARG A 720 -1.00 -71.35 24.13
C ARG A 720 -0.40 -70.00 23.74
N ALA A 721 -1.00 -69.31 22.77
CA ALA A 721 -0.61 -67.96 22.39
C ALA A 721 -0.78 -66.96 23.54
N ALA A 722 -1.91 -67.00 24.26
CA ALA A 722 -2.13 -66.14 25.43
C ALA A 722 -1.05 -66.33 26.50
N THR A 723 -0.66 -67.57 26.78
CA THR A 723 0.41 -67.89 27.74
C THR A 723 1.78 -67.39 27.26
N LYS A 724 2.06 -67.50 25.95
CA LYS A 724 3.27 -66.98 25.34
C LYS A 724 3.35 -65.45 25.47
N VAL A 725 2.28 -64.72 25.15
CA VAL A 725 2.21 -63.26 25.32
C VAL A 725 2.42 -62.84 26.79
N LYS A 726 1.81 -63.56 27.75
CA LYS A 726 2.04 -63.32 29.17
C LYS A 726 3.53 -63.39 29.54
N GLN A 727 4.22 -64.44 29.10
CA GLN A 727 5.64 -64.66 29.38
C GLN A 727 6.51 -63.61 28.67
N ASP A 728 6.24 -63.37 27.39
CA ASP A 728 7.01 -62.47 26.53
C ASP A 728 7.01 -61.01 26.99
N PHE A 729 5.90 -60.56 27.60
CA PHE A 729 5.72 -59.20 28.11
C PHE A 729 5.72 -59.12 29.64
N LYS A 730 6.13 -60.20 30.33
CA LYS A 730 6.26 -60.27 31.79
C LYS A 730 5.00 -59.77 32.53
N VAL A 731 3.83 -60.13 32.02
CA VAL A 731 2.54 -59.73 32.62
C VAL A 731 2.43 -60.34 34.02
N SER A 732 2.18 -59.49 35.02
CA SER A 732 2.12 -59.92 36.42
C SER A 732 1.05 -61.00 36.64
N GLU A 733 1.31 -61.92 37.57
CA GLU A 733 0.35 -62.99 37.89
C GLU A 733 -1.00 -62.42 38.33
N LYS A 734 -1.01 -61.29 39.06
CA LYS A 734 -2.25 -60.59 39.43
C LYS A 734 -3.07 -60.24 38.19
N ARG A 735 -2.47 -59.55 37.21
CA ARG A 735 -3.15 -59.14 35.97
C ARG A 735 -3.56 -60.32 35.11
N TRP A 736 -2.73 -61.37 35.03
CA TRP A 736 -3.03 -62.58 34.27
C TRP A 736 -4.31 -63.28 34.76
N TYR A 737 -4.47 -63.43 36.08
CA TYR A 737 -5.66 -64.08 36.66
C TYR A 737 -6.94 -63.28 36.37
N TRP A 738 -6.88 -61.95 36.45
CA TRP A 738 -7.98 -61.08 36.02
C TRP A 738 -8.35 -61.29 34.55
N LEU A 739 -7.36 -61.18 33.65
CA LEU A 739 -7.62 -61.31 32.21
C LEU A 739 -8.16 -62.69 31.82
N LYS A 740 -7.59 -63.76 32.38
CA LYS A 740 -8.00 -65.13 32.07
C LYS A 740 -9.37 -65.48 32.64
N ALA A 741 -9.69 -65.05 33.87
CA ALA A 741 -11.01 -65.28 34.45
C ALA A 741 -12.13 -64.60 33.63
N PHE A 742 -11.95 -63.33 33.29
CA PHE A 742 -12.93 -62.58 32.50
C PHE A 742 -13.05 -63.12 31.06
N ALA A 743 -11.93 -63.50 30.43
CA ALA A 743 -11.98 -64.06 29.08
C ALA A 743 -12.70 -65.42 29.04
N LEU A 744 -12.47 -66.31 30.01
CA LEU A 744 -13.18 -67.59 30.13
C LEU A 744 -14.67 -67.42 30.42
N ALA A 745 -15.02 -66.45 31.28
CA ALA A 745 -16.41 -66.10 31.54
C ALA A 745 -17.11 -65.51 30.30
N THR A 746 -16.39 -64.73 29.48
CA THR A 746 -16.92 -64.14 28.23
C THR A 746 -17.37 -65.23 27.24
N ILE A 747 -16.61 -66.32 27.13
CA ILE A 747 -16.99 -67.48 26.29
C ILE A 747 -17.86 -68.51 27.01
N ARG A 748 -18.24 -68.23 28.27
CA ARG A 748 -19.03 -69.11 29.15
C ARG A 748 -18.43 -70.51 29.34
N ASP A 749 -17.10 -70.62 29.32
CA ASP A 749 -16.40 -71.88 29.59
C ASP A 749 -16.16 -72.04 31.11
N TRP A 750 -17.24 -72.40 31.80
CA TRP A 750 -17.27 -72.54 33.26
C TRP A 750 -16.41 -73.71 33.76
N ASP A 751 -16.32 -74.79 32.99
CA ASP A 751 -15.49 -75.94 33.32
C ASP A 751 -14.00 -75.57 33.31
N ALA A 752 -13.55 -74.81 32.30
CA ALA A 752 -12.19 -74.29 32.25
C ALA A 752 -11.92 -73.24 33.33
N LEU A 753 -12.91 -72.39 33.68
CA LEU A 753 -12.80 -71.43 34.77
C LEU A 753 -12.64 -72.12 36.12
N GLU A 754 -13.44 -73.16 36.37
CA GLU A 754 -13.37 -73.97 37.59
C GLU A 754 -12.03 -74.71 37.69
N LYS A 755 -11.57 -75.31 36.60
CA LYS A 755 -10.24 -75.93 36.53
C LYS A 755 -9.15 -74.91 36.81
N PHE A 756 -9.21 -73.72 36.21
CA PHE A 756 -8.24 -72.65 36.41
C PHE A 756 -8.20 -72.17 37.87
N SER A 757 -9.35 -72.09 38.53
CA SER A 757 -9.43 -71.72 39.96
C SER A 757 -8.71 -72.71 40.90
N ARG A 758 -8.57 -73.97 40.47
CA ARG A 758 -7.99 -75.07 41.25
C ARG A 758 -6.50 -75.32 40.95
N GLU A 759 -5.96 -74.77 39.85
CA GLU A 759 -4.57 -74.98 39.44
C GLU A 759 -3.57 -74.49 40.50
N ARG A 760 -3.73 -73.24 40.95
CA ARG A 760 -2.93 -72.60 42.01
C ARG A 760 -3.78 -71.55 42.72
N ARG A 761 -3.44 -71.26 43.98
CA ARG A 761 -4.11 -70.20 44.74
C ARG A 761 -3.94 -68.84 44.01
N PRO A 762 -5.03 -68.15 43.63
CA PRO A 762 -4.93 -66.89 42.90
C PRO A 762 -4.18 -65.80 43.70
N PRO A 763 -3.25 -65.05 43.09
CA PRO A 763 -2.43 -64.03 43.79
C PRO A 763 -3.23 -62.86 44.38
N THR A 764 -4.41 -62.56 43.84
CA THR A 764 -5.34 -61.52 44.32
C THR A 764 -6.55 -62.11 45.05
N GLY A 765 -6.51 -63.40 45.42
CA GLY A 765 -7.70 -64.12 45.88
C GLY A 765 -8.71 -64.39 44.76
N TYR A 766 -9.88 -64.90 45.13
CA TYR A 766 -10.90 -65.37 44.18
C TYR A 766 -11.80 -64.25 43.62
N LYS A 767 -11.54 -62.99 43.99
CA LYS A 767 -12.29 -61.81 43.50
C LYS A 767 -12.45 -61.75 41.97
N PRO A 768 -11.40 -61.99 41.14
CA PRO A 768 -11.57 -61.93 39.69
C PRO A 768 -12.52 -62.99 39.14
N PHE A 769 -12.62 -64.16 39.80
CA PHE A 769 -13.52 -65.24 39.39
C PHE A 769 -14.96 -64.89 39.76
N VAL A 770 -15.16 -64.34 40.96
CA VAL A 770 -16.46 -63.89 41.44
C VAL A 770 -17.01 -62.78 40.55
N GLU A 771 -16.22 -61.74 40.28
CA GLU A 771 -16.64 -60.63 39.42
C GLU A 771 -16.93 -61.07 37.98
N ALA A 772 -16.07 -61.91 37.41
CA ALA A 772 -16.29 -62.46 36.07
C ALA A 772 -17.61 -63.26 35.98
N CYS A 773 -17.95 -64.06 37.00
CA CYS A 773 -19.22 -64.80 37.04
C CYS A 773 -20.43 -63.88 37.25
N ILE A 774 -20.30 -62.85 38.09
CA ILE A 774 -21.36 -61.86 38.34
C ILE A 774 -21.66 -61.07 37.06
N GLU A 775 -20.64 -60.61 36.34
CA GLU A 775 -20.83 -59.87 35.08
C GLU A 775 -21.45 -60.74 33.98
N ALA A 776 -21.12 -62.03 33.94
CA ALA A 776 -21.71 -62.97 33.00
C ALA A 776 -23.13 -63.46 33.40
N GLY A 777 -23.60 -63.10 34.61
CA GLY A 777 -24.93 -63.45 35.12
C GLY A 777 -25.08 -64.88 35.66
N GLU A 778 -23.99 -65.63 35.84
CA GLU A 778 -24.02 -67.04 36.24
C GLU A 778 -23.87 -67.23 37.75
N LYS A 779 -25.00 -67.22 38.44
CA LYS A 779 -25.08 -67.30 39.91
C LYS A 779 -24.50 -68.60 40.47
N ASN A 780 -24.82 -69.73 39.84
CA ASN A 780 -24.42 -71.06 40.30
C ASN A 780 -22.89 -71.22 40.29
N GLU A 781 -22.22 -70.60 39.32
CA GLU A 781 -20.78 -70.65 39.19
C GLU A 781 -20.09 -69.68 40.17
N ALA A 782 -20.67 -68.49 40.37
CA ALA A 782 -20.19 -67.54 41.38
C ALA A 782 -20.18 -68.14 42.80
N LEU A 783 -21.21 -68.92 43.16
CA LEU A 783 -21.32 -69.59 44.47
C LEU A 783 -20.16 -70.56 44.77
N LYS A 784 -19.43 -71.06 43.76
CA LYS A 784 -18.25 -71.90 43.97
C LYS A 784 -17.03 -71.12 44.45
N TYR A 785 -17.00 -69.81 44.23
CA TYR A 785 -15.85 -68.93 44.50
C TYR A 785 -16.09 -67.97 45.67
N ILE A 786 -17.32 -67.48 45.87
CA ILE A 786 -17.66 -66.53 46.95
C ILE A 786 -17.23 -67.05 48.34
N PRO A 787 -17.44 -68.33 48.72
CA PRO A 787 -16.98 -68.84 50.01
C PRO A 787 -15.47 -68.78 50.23
N LYS A 788 -14.69 -68.71 49.13
CA LYS A 788 -13.23 -68.69 49.14
C LYS A 788 -12.65 -67.27 49.23
N LEU A 789 -13.50 -66.24 49.25
CA LEU A 789 -13.08 -64.87 49.53
C LEU A 789 -12.65 -64.76 51.01
N THR A 790 -11.47 -64.18 51.24
CA THR A 790 -10.90 -64.04 52.58
C THR A 790 -11.40 -62.81 53.32
N ASP A 791 -11.86 -61.80 52.59
CA ASP A 791 -12.47 -60.60 53.17
C ASP A 791 -13.98 -60.82 53.37
N PRO A 792 -14.47 -60.84 54.62
CA PRO A 792 -15.89 -60.97 54.93
C PRO A 792 -16.75 -59.88 54.26
N ARG A 793 -16.20 -58.68 54.05
CA ARG A 793 -16.88 -57.56 53.39
C ARG A 793 -17.11 -57.83 51.90
N GLU A 794 -16.05 -58.19 51.17
CA GLU A 794 -16.16 -58.55 49.75
C GLU A 794 -17.08 -59.75 49.53
N LYS A 795 -17.08 -60.71 50.48
CA LYS A 795 -17.97 -61.87 50.48
C LYS A 795 -19.43 -61.48 50.64
N ALA A 796 -19.73 -60.56 51.57
CA ALA A 796 -21.06 -60.02 51.79
C ALA A 796 -21.59 -59.27 50.56
N GLU A 797 -20.77 -58.39 49.97
CA GLU A 797 -21.12 -57.64 48.75
C GLU A 797 -21.32 -58.57 47.54
N ALA A 798 -20.51 -59.62 47.41
CA ALA A 798 -20.67 -60.59 46.33
C ALA A 798 -21.96 -61.42 46.45
N TYR A 799 -22.34 -61.86 47.65
CA TYR A 799 -23.62 -62.55 47.89
C TYR A 799 -24.83 -61.67 47.59
N ASP A 800 -24.76 -60.38 47.96
CA ASP A 800 -25.82 -59.41 47.64
C ASP A 800 -25.99 -59.25 46.12
N ARG A 801 -24.88 -59.08 45.38
CA ARG A 801 -24.91 -58.95 43.91
C ARG A 801 -25.49 -60.16 43.17
N ILE A 802 -25.44 -61.36 43.75
CA ILE A 802 -26.09 -62.56 43.19
C ILE A 802 -27.51 -62.81 43.73
N GLY A 803 -27.97 -62.00 44.69
CA GLY A 803 -29.31 -62.05 45.28
C GLY A 803 -29.48 -63.07 46.42
N MET A 804 -28.39 -63.44 47.10
CA MET A 804 -28.36 -64.39 48.22
C MET A 804 -28.46 -63.63 49.55
N ALA A 805 -29.68 -63.24 49.91
CA ALA A 805 -29.94 -62.29 50.99
C ALA A 805 -29.47 -62.76 52.37
N ARG A 806 -29.67 -64.04 52.68
CA ARG A 806 -29.36 -64.62 53.98
C ARG A 806 -27.85 -64.81 54.14
N GLU A 807 -27.18 -65.24 53.09
CA GLU A 807 -25.74 -65.47 53.07
C GLU A 807 -24.96 -64.15 53.05
N ALA A 808 -25.48 -63.11 52.39
CA ALA A 808 -24.93 -61.76 52.44
C ALA A 808 -25.02 -61.16 53.86
N ALA A 809 -26.16 -61.37 54.52
CA ALA A 809 -26.42 -60.98 55.90
C ALA A 809 -25.50 -61.67 56.91
N ASP A 810 -25.35 -62.99 56.81
CA ASP A 810 -24.49 -63.79 57.67
C ASP A 810 -23.01 -63.37 57.52
N ALA A 811 -22.55 -63.15 56.28
CA ALA A 811 -21.18 -62.69 56.00
C ALA A 811 -20.92 -61.24 56.48
N ALA A 812 -21.90 -60.33 56.41
CA ALA A 812 -21.78 -58.98 56.94
C ALA A 812 -21.76 -58.94 58.48
N ALA A 813 -22.48 -59.87 59.13
CA ALA A 813 -22.42 -60.06 60.58
C ALA A 813 -21.04 -60.59 61.02
N GLU A 814 -20.45 -61.52 60.27
CA GLU A 814 -19.05 -61.96 60.48
C GLU A 814 -18.04 -60.81 60.32
N ALA A 815 -18.30 -59.88 59.40
CA ALA A 815 -17.47 -58.70 59.15
C ALA A 815 -17.54 -57.63 60.26
N LYS A 816 -18.52 -57.72 61.18
CA LYS A 816 -18.86 -56.67 62.18
C LYS A 816 -19.14 -55.29 61.54
N ASP A 817 -19.59 -55.25 60.30
CA ASP A 817 -19.88 -54.01 59.56
C ASP A 817 -21.38 -53.66 59.69
N SER A 818 -21.68 -52.77 60.64
CA SER A 818 -23.05 -52.34 60.95
C SER A 818 -23.71 -51.53 59.83
N GLU A 819 -22.91 -50.89 58.96
CA GLU A 819 -23.40 -50.08 57.85
C GLU A 819 -23.87 -50.97 56.70
N LEU A 820 -23.09 -52.00 56.35
CA LEU A 820 -23.43 -53.00 55.33
C LEU A 820 -24.68 -53.80 55.71
N LEU A 821 -24.81 -54.20 56.98
CA LEU A 821 -26.02 -54.81 57.54
C LEU A 821 -27.25 -53.89 57.44
N GLY A 822 -27.08 -52.59 57.66
CA GLY A 822 -28.14 -51.60 57.50
C GLY A 822 -28.60 -51.47 56.05
N ARG A 823 -27.65 -51.48 55.09
CA ARG A 823 -27.95 -51.43 53.65
C ARG A 823 -28.73 -52.63 53.17
N PHE A 824 -28.38 -53.83 53.63
CA PHE A 824 -29.06 -55.08 53.29
C PHE A 824 -30.50 -55.16 53.85
N LYS A 825 -30.79 -54.54 55.01
CA LYS A 825 -32.17 -54.48 55.53
C LYS A 825 -33.12 -53.70 54.62
N LEU A 826 -32.62 -52.73 53.86
CA LEU A 826 -33.42 -51.91 52.95
C LEU A 826 -33.64 -52.57 51.58
N SER A 827 -32.78 -53.53 51.18
CA SER A 827 -32.85 -54.18 49.87
C SER A 827 -33.61 -55.51 49.85
N PHE A 828 -33.90 -56.14 51.00
CA PHE A 828 -34.52 -57.48 51.06
C PHE A 828 -36.00 -57.50 51.49
N PRO A 829 -36.80 -58.50 51.07
CA PRO A 829 -38.22 -58.64 51.45
C PRO A 829 -38.42 -58.85 52.96
N GLN A 830 -39.54 -58.35 53.51
CA GLN A 830 -39.84 -58.29 54.97
C GLN A 830 -39.68 -59.61 55.76
N ASN A 831 -39.80 -60.76 55.10
CA ASN A 831 -39.62 -62.07 55.73
C ASN A 831 -38.16 -62.40 56.07
N VAL A 832 -37.19 -61.79 55.38
CA VAL A 832 -35.74 -61.98 55.62
C VAL A 832 -35.22 -60.99 56.68
N THR A 833 -35.86 -59.82 56.83
CA THR A 833 -35.56 -58.85 57.89
C THR A 833 -35.79 -59.38 59.30
N ALA A 834 -36.81 -60.24 59.50
CA ALA A 834 -37.03 -60.87 60.80
C ALA A 834 -35.89 -61.83 61.19
N THR A 835 -35.24 -62.47 60.21
CA THR A 835 -34.08 -63.35 60.44
C THR A 835 -32.81 -62.54 60.74
N LEU A 836 -32.66 -61.37 60.10
CA LEU A 836 -31.60 -60.40 60.37
C LEU A 836 -31.62 -59.84 61.79
N ASP A 837 -32.81 -59.58 62.35
CA ASP A 837 -32.96 -59.10 63.72
C ASP A 837 -32.52 -60.16 64.76
N ALA A 838 -32.82 -61.44 64.50
CA ALA A 838 -32.38 -62.56 65.34
C ALA A 838 -30.85 -62.79 65.33
N ILE A 839 -30.17 -62.44 64.22
CA ILE A 839 -28.70 -62.52 64.11
C ILE A 839 -28.04 -61.37 64.85
N ARG A 840 -28.61 -60.15 64.79
CA ARG A 840 -28.14 -58.97 65.53
C ARG A 840 -28.20 -59.17 67.05
N ASP A 841 -29.32 -59.72 67.54
CA ASP A 841 -29.56 -59.84 68.98
C ASP A 841 -28.67 -60.92 69.66
N ARG A 842 -27.94 -61.74 68.88
CA ARG A 842 -26.92 -62.68 69.39
C ARG A 842 -25.58 -62.03 69.75
N PHE A 843 -25.34 -60.78 69.38
CA PHE A 843 -24.08 -60.07 69.66
C PHE A 843 -24.35 -58.70 70.31
N PRO A 844 -24.46 -58.62 71.66
CA PRO A 844 -24.52 -57.33 72.34
C PRO A 844 -23.13 -56.67 72.31
N PHE A 845 -22.89 -55.77 71.36
CA PHE A 845 -21.73 -54.88 71.38
C PHE A 845 -22.04 -53.60 72.15
N GLN A 846 -21.20 -53.33 73.15
CA GLN A 846 -21.15 -52.10 73.93
C GLN A 846 -20.84 -50.91 73.02
N GLY A 847 -21.74 -49.92 73.02
CA GLY A 847 -21.55 -48.67 72.30
C GLY A 847 -20.70 -47.67 73.08
N VAL A 848 -19.78 -47.00 72.39
CA VAL A 848 -19.17 -45.71 72.72
C VAL A 848 -18.86 -45.05 71.36
N SER A 849 -19.74 -44.16 70.88
CA SER A 849 -19.69 -42.70 71.03
C SER A 849 -18.85 -42.03 69.95
N TYR A 850 -19.59 -41.47 68.97
CA TYR A 850 -19.29 -40.39 68.00
C TYR A 850 -17.90 -40.31 67.36
#